data_AF-A0A1L9NC69-F1
#
_entry.id   AF-A0A1L9NC69-F1
#
_cell.length_a   1.000
_cell.length_b   1.000
_cell.length_c   1.000
_cell.angle_alpha   90.00
_cell.angle_beta   90.00
_cell.angle_gamma   90.00
#
_symmetry.space_group_name_H-M   'P 1'
#
loop_
_entity.id
_entity.type
_entity.pdbx_description
1 polymer ?
#
loop_
_entity_poly.entity_id
_entity_poly.type
_entity_poly.pdbx_seq_one_letter_code
_entity_poly.pdbx_strand_id
1 'polypeptide(L)'
;MAPSFDTLSEQDLHEEEEEEVDFSDLKEQYEVKLEEGLDTFVVIDGLPVVPEESRQKLIKFLLRKLNTVGHTSEDAVFMPINDKNMSEGFAFVEYETPEQAVAAVKQLHGVPLDKKHTLAVNKLMDIDRYGREGRIDEEYKPPTIEPFKEKEHLRSWLGDANARDQFALYRGDKVGVFWNNKSNPPENVVDRAHWTQLFVQWSPKGTYLASVHPQGVQLWGGPAFSKQKQFPHPFVQLVEFSPGESYLTTWSARPIQVEEGHPVLTYEEDGKNIIIWDIVTGKPLRSFVSHDLTAGPSAEGEPKKKVQWPAFKWSADEKYVARMLQHQSISIYEAPRMNLLGKTSVKIDGVMDFEWSPATVVREGVKQYEQLLCFWTPEIGSNPARVALMSVPSKEIVRTRNLFNVSDVKLHWQSQGTYVCVKVDRHSKSKKSMATNLEIFRVREKGVPVEVVDSLKDTVINFAWEPNGGRFVAITTGEAPSGTAVLPKTSVSFFAPEKKGVSAGNFKVVRTIEKKTSNAIYWSPKGRFVVVATVHSQTNFDIDFWDMDFEGEKPEGEKDLAANLQLMKTVEHYGVTDIDWDPTGRYVVSSASVWTHSMENGYNIHTFAGQTLAEHPTDKFKQFIWRPRPPTLLSKEEQKQVRKNLREYSKEFEEEDKYAVDIANTAVVETRKRVLNEWTAWIRREKEMLAEEKDAYGVPEDVDSSKQAKDAPAVSEDQGETVVEEIVEEIIEENEEVIG
;
A
#
# COMPACT_ATOMS: atom_id res chain seq x y z
N MET A 1 19.40 -13.43 66.70
CA MET A 1 20.04 -14.73 66.96
C MET A 1 19.45 -15.71 65.98
N ALA A 2 20.23 -16.12 64.98
CA ALA A 2 19.81 -17.17 64.05
C ALA A 2 19.89 -18.53 64.77
N PRO A 3 18.95 -19.46 64.56
CA PRO A 3 19.05 -20.80 65.14
C PRO A 3 20.22 -21.56 64.49
N SER A 4 20.93 -22.33 65.31
CA SER A 4 22.10 -23.12 64.94
C SER A 4 21.73 -24.39 64.18
N PHE A 5 22.71 -24.90 63.45
CA PHE A 5 22.71 -25.99 62.47
C PHE A 5 22.30 -27.39 63.00
N ASP A 6 21.84 -27.51 64.25
CA ASP A 6 21.61 -28.78 64.95
C ASP A 6 20.14 -29.27 64.87
N THR A 7 19.32 -28.73 63.96
CA THR A 7 17.88 -29.06 63.85
C THR A 7 17.45 -29.52 62.45
N LEU A 8 18.36 -30.12 61.69
CA LEU A 8 18.01 -30.87 60.47
C LEU A 8 18.03 -32.37 60.77
N SER A 9 16.88 -33.03 60.56
CA SER A 9 16.71 -34.48 60.75
C SER A 9 17.24 -35.28 59.55
N GLU A 10 17.69 -36.51 59.78
CA GLU A 10 18.23 -37.47 58.78
C GLU A 10 17.27 -37.83 57.62
N GLN A 11 16.09 -37.22 57.51
CA GLN A 11 15.16 -37.36 56.37
C GLN A 11 15.45 -36.42 55.19
N ASP A 12 16.39 -35.48 55.32
CA ASP A 12 16.87 -34.64 54.21
C ASP A 12 18.07 -35.27 53.45
N LEU A 13 18.44 -36.51 53.78
CA LEU A 13 19.50 -37.29 53.11
C LEU A 13 18.91 -38.29 52.12
N HIS A 14 17.98 -37.86 51.27
CA HIS A 14 17.68 -38.61 50.05
C HIS A 14 18.70 -38.24 48.99
N GLU A 15 19.55 -39.22 48.67
CA GLU A 15 20.44 -39.30 47.52
C GLU A 15 19.71 -38.83 46.25
N GLU A 16 19.90 -37.57 45.87
CA GLU A 16 19.86 -37.20 44.46
C GLU A 16 21.24 -37.61 43.91
N GLU A 17 21.28 -38.76 43.24
CA GLU A 17 22.34 -39.06 42.30
C GLU A 17 22.50 -37.81 41.42
N GLU A 18 23.63 -37.10 41.57
CA GLU A 18 24.08 -36.14 40.57
C GLU A 18 24.27 -36.95 39.29
N GLU A 19 23.22 -37.09 38.48
CA GLU A 19 23.38 -37.29 37.05
C GLU A 19 24.29 -36.13 36.60
N GLU A 20 25.57 -36.44 36.35
CA GLU A 20 26.49 -35.53 35.70
C GLU A 20 25.77 -35.04 34.45
N VAL A 21 25.23 -33.82 34.51
CA VAL A 21 24.53 -33.20 33.41
C VAL A 21 25.51 -33.19 32.25
N ASP A 22 25.15 -33.91 31.17
CA ASP A 22 26.02 -34.05 30.01
C ASP A 22 26.09 -32.71 29.28
N PHE A 23 27.05 -31.89 29.68
CA PHE A 23 27.32 -30.60 29.04
C PHE A 23 27.96 -30.76 27.66
N SER A 24 28.09 -31.97 27.08
CA SER A 24 28.70 -32.14 25.76
C SER A 24 27.98 -31.33 24.68
N ASP A 25 26.65 -31.22 24.75
CA ASP A 25 25.82 -30.42 23.83
C ASP A 25 26.07 -28.91 23.96
N LEU A 26 26.12 -28.40 25.19
CA LEU A 26 26.41 -27.01 25.53
C LEU A 26 27.87 -26.66 25.26
N LYS A 27 28.80 -27.59 25.50
CA LYS A 27 30.21 -27.43 25.13
C LYS A 27 30.35 -27.40 23.62
N GLU A 28 29.67 -28.25 22.86
CA GLU A 28 29.72 -28.23 21.40
C GLU A 28 29.05 -26.98 20.80
N GLN A 29 28.02 -26.45 21.48
CA GLN A 29 27.28 -25.25 21.06
C GLN A 29 28.01 -23.94 21.41
N TYR A 30 28.83 -23.93 22.48
CA TYR A 30 29.51 -22.74 23.00
C TYR A 30 31.05 -22.86 23.06
N GLU A 31 31.64 -23.92 22.51
CA GLU A 31 33.08 -24.01 22.27
C GLU A 31 33.45 -22.94 21.25
N VAL A 32 33.99 -21.84 21.78
CA VAL A 32 34.55 -20.76 21.00
C VAL A 32 35.78 -21.33 20.30
N LYS A 33 35.61 -21.81 19.07
CA LYS A 33 36.72 -22.10 18.17
C LYS A 33 37.47 -20.80 17.92
N LEU A 34 38.56 -20.60 18.65
CA LEU A 34 39.64 -19.70 18.28
C LEU A 34 40.34 -20.29 17.04
N GLU A 35 39.70 -20.22 15.87
CA GLU A 35 40.36 -20.46 14.58
C GLU A 35 40.63 -19.12 13.91
N GLU A 36 41.75 -18.52 14.29
CA GLU A 36 42.36 -17.41 13.58
C GLU A 36 42.67 -17.83 12.13
N GLY A 37 41.98 -17.22 11.15
CA GLY A 37 42.47 -17.13 9.76
C GLY A 37 41.93 -18.11 8.73
N LEU A 38 41.02 -19.05 9.04
CA LEU A 38 40.53 -20.03 8.05
C LEU A 38 39.46 -19.48 7.08
N ASP A 39 38.88 -18.32 7.37
CA ASP A 39 37.87 -17.66 6.53
C ASP A 39 38.41 -17.14 5.18
N THR A 40 39.73 -16.99 5.06
CA THR A 40 40.39 -16.61 3.81
C THR A 40 40.65 -17.80 2.88
N PHE A 41 40.41 -19.03 3.36
CA PHE A 41 40.69 -20.25 2.61
C PHE A 41 39.48 -20.77 1.86
N VAL A 42 39.72 -21.13 0.61
CA VAL A 42 38.74 -21.70 -0.31
C VAL A 42 39.25 -23.03 -0.84
N VAL A 43 38.37 -24.02 -0.94
CA VAL A 43 38.65 -25.32 -1.54
C VAL A 43 38.08 -25.35 -2.95
N ILE A 44 38.94 -25.67 -3.91
CA ILE A 44 38.58 -25.80 -5.32
C ILE A 44 38.67 -27.26 -5.70
N ASP A 45 37.53 -27.85 -6.02
CA ASP A 45 37.38 -29.21 -6.51
C ASP A 45 37.09 -29.23 -8.03
N GLY A 46 37.26 -30.41 -8.64
CA GLY A 46 37.08 -30.63 -10.08
C GLY A 46 38.30 -30.24 -10.92
N LEU A 47 39.50 -30.18 -10.33
CA LEU A 47 40.74 -29.90 -11.05
C LEU A 47 41.28 -31.14 -11.79
N PRO A 48 41.98 -30.96 -12.93
CA PRO A 48 42.63 -32.07 -13.63
C PRO A 48 43.69 -32.75 -12.78
N VAL A 49 43.68 -34.09 -12.77
CA VAL A 49 44.70 -34.93 -12.14
C VAL A 49 45.96 -34.94 -13.02
N VAL A 50 47.05 -34.36 -12.53
CA VAL A 50 48.31 -34.17 -13.28
C VAL A 50 49.53 -34.72 -12.53
N PRO A 51 50.59 -35.16 -13.24
CA PRO A 51 51.86 -35.53 -12.62
C PRO A 51 52.55 -34.33 -11.97
N GLU A 52 53.42 -34.59 -10.99
CA GLU A 52 54.17 -33.57 -10.23
C GLU A 52 54.86 -32.52 -11.11
N GLU A 53 55.50 -32.93 -12.22
CA GLU A 53 56.17 -32.03 -13.16
C GLU A 53 55.24 -31.01 -13.84
N SER A 54 53.95 -31.34 -13.95
CA SER A 54 52.93 -30.49 -14.58
C SER A 54 52.15 -29.66 -13.56
N ARG A 55 52.34 -29.90 -12.25
CA ARG A 55 51.65 -29.20 -11.16
C ARG A 55 51.87 -27.68 -11.22
N GLN A 56 53.13 -27.24 -11.34
CA GLN A 56 53.45 -25.81 -11.41
C GLN A 56 52.79 -25.09 -12.60
N LYS A 57 52.60 -25.79 -13.73
CA LYS A 57 51.90 -25.21 -14.89
C LYS A 57 50.41 -25.04 -14.63
N LEU A 58 49.79 -25.99 -13.94
CA LEU A 58 48.38 -25.92 -13.55
C LEU A 58 48.14 -24.82 -12.52
N ILE A 59 49.01 -24.67 -11.51
CA ILE A 59 48.93 -23.57 -10.52
C ILE A 59 49.00 -22.21 -11.23
N LYS A 60 49.97 -21.99 -12.13
CA LYS A 60 50.08 -20.76 -12.92
C LYS A 60 48.85 -20.48 -13.79
N PHE A 61 48.20 -21.53 -14.29
CA PHE A 61 46.96 -21.41 -15.05
C PHE A 61 45.77 -21.02 -14.16
N LEU A 62 45.64 -21.66 -12.99
CA LEU A 62 44.59 -21.35 -12.02
C LEU A 62 44.73 -19.93 -11.49
N LEU A 63 45.94 -19.47 -11.19
CA LEU A 63 46.19 -18.09 -10.73
C LEU A 63 45.66 -17.02 -11.68
N ARG A 64 45.63 -17.26 -12.99
CA ARG A 64 45.04 -16.30 -13.94
C ARG A 64 43.54 -16.12 -13.76
N LYS A 65 42.84 -17.16 -13.31
CA LYS A 65 41.40 -17.14 -13.01
C LYS A 65 41.13 -16.70 -11.56
N LEU A 66 41.98 -17.10 -10.62
CA LEU A 66 41.83 -16.71 -9.21
C LEU A 66 42.11 -15.22 -9.00
N ASN A 67 43.09 -14.66 -9.73
CA ASN A 67 43.40 -13.23 -9.69
C ASN A 67 42.37 -12.31 -10.37
N THR A 68 41.31 -12.84 -10.98
CA THR A 68 40.22 -11.98 -11.48
C THR A 68 39.25 -11.55 -10.38
N VAL A 69 39.23 -12.26 -9.24
CA VAL A 69 38.26 -12.04 -8.14
C VAL A 69 38.92 -11.57 -6.84
N GLY A 70 40.21 -11.86 -6.62
CA GLY A 70 40.98 -11.46 -5.44
C GLY A 70 42.47 -11.71 -5.66
N HIS A 71 43.36 -11.14 -4.86
CA HIS A 71 44.79 -11.36 -5.04
C HIS A 71 45.23 -12.66 -4.36
N THR A 72 45.92 -13.52 -5.09
CA THR A 72 46.51 -14.75 -4.55
C THR A 72 47.82 -15.09 -5.28
N SER A 73 48.77 -15.66 -4.55
CA SER A 73 50.14 -15.94 -5.00
C SER A 73 50.35 -17.45 -5.28
N GLU A 74 51.46 -17.80 -5.95
CA GLU A 74 51.81 -19.21 -6.21
C GLU A 74 51.99 -20.01 -4.91
N ASP A 75 52.47 -19.36 -3.86
CA ASP A 75 52.73 -19.99 -2.55
C ASP A 75 51.44 -20.18 -1.73
N ALA A 76 50.39 -19.41 -2.04
CA ALA A 76 49.07 -19.47 -1.40
C ALA A 76 48.16 -20.55 -1.99
N VAL A 77 48.61 -21.28 -3.02
CA VAL A 77 47.86 -22.37 -3.66
C VAL A 77 48.50 -23.71 -3.33
N PHE A 78 47.89 -24.44 -2.40
CA PHE A 78 48.33 -25.78 -2.02
C PHE A 78 47.54 -26.85 -2.77
N MET A 79 48.24 -27.66 -3.57
CA MET A 79 47.66 -28.78 -4.32
C MET A 79 48.27 -30.10 -3.82
N PRO A 80 47.51 -30.94 -3.11
CA PRO A 80 48.00 -32.21 -2.60
C PRO A 80 48.31 -33.22 -3.72
N ILE A 81 49.28 -34.08 -3.45
CA ILE A 81 49.75 -35.16 -4.33
C ILE A 81 49.57 -36.48 -3.58
N ASN A 82 49.09 -37.51 -4.28
CA ASN A 82 48.95 -38.85 -3.75
C ASN A 82 50.26 -39.68 -3.79
N ASP A 83 50.25 -40.86 -3.17
CA ASP A 83 51.38 -41.81 -3.16
C ASP A 83 51.86 -42.26 -4.57
N LYS A 84 51.12 -41.92 -5.63
CA LYS A 84 51.45 -42.23 -7.03
C LYS A 84 52.04 -41.02 -7.79
N ASN A 85 52.44 -39.96 -7.10
CA ASN A 85 52.98 -38.71 -7.67
C ASN A 85 52.02 -37.98 -8.64
N MET A 86 50.70 -38.10 -8.41
CA MET A 86 49.65 -37.41 -9.18
C MET A 86 48.85 -36.48 -8.25
N SER A 87 48.35 -35.35 -8.76
CA SER A 87 47.48 -34.46 -7.99
C SER A 87 46.14 -35.13 -7.67
N GLU A 88 45.54 -34.79 -6.52
CA GLU A 88 44.29 -35.42 -6.06
C GLU A 88 43.02 -34.81 -6.65
N GLY A 89 43.15 -33.82 -7.53
CA GLY A 89 42.01 -33.19 -8.23
C GLY A 89 41.35 -32.03 -7.48
N PHE A 90 41.89 -31.62 -6.33
CA PHE A 90 41.47 -30.43 -5.60
C PHE A 90 42.68 -29.56 -5.17
N ALA A 91 42.43 -28.31 -4.81
CA ALA A 91 43.44 -27.40 -4.28
C ALA A 91 42.85 -26.48 -3.21
N PHE A 92 43.67 -26.11 -2.23
CA PHE A 92 43.39 -25.09 -1.24
C PHE A 92 44.00 -23.77 -1.70
N VAL A 93 43.21 -22.70 -1.63
CA VAL A 93 43.62 -21.36 -2.05
C VAL A 93 43.38 -20.40 -0.89
N GLU A 94 44.44 -19.72 -0.48
CA GLU A 94 44.37 -18.62 0.48
C GLU A 94 44.27 -17.27 -0.26
N TYR A 95 43.32 -16.44 0.18
CA TYR A 95 43.16 -15.06 -0.26
C TYR A 95 43.63 -14.08 0.81
N GLU A 96 43.92 -12.83 0.42
CA GLU A 96 44.35 -11.81 1.39
C GLU A 96 43.26 -11.40 2.38
N THR A 97 41.99 -11.46 1.97
CA THR A 97 40.86 -11.10 2.83
C THR A 97 39.68 -12.07 2.70
N PRO A 98 38.87 -12.24 3.76
CA PRO A 98 37.68 -13.11 3.73
C PRO A 98 36.66 -12.71 2.67
N GLU A 99 36.52 -11.41 2.37
CA GLU A 99 35.58 -10.93 1.35
C GLU A 99 35.98 -11.41 -0.05
N GLN A 100 37.29 -11.52 -0.32
CA GLN A 100 37.80 -12.06 -1.58
C GLN A 100 37.52 -13.56 -1.71
N ALA A 101 37.64 -14.33 -0.61
CA ALA A 101 37.28 -15.74 -0.57
C ALA A 101 35.78 -15.96 -0.84
N VAL A 102 34.91 -15.14 -0.25
CA VAL A 102 33.46 -15.15 -0.52
C VAL A 102 33.17 -14.78 -1.98
N ALA A 103 33.84 -13.77 -2.52
CA ALA A 103 33.69 -13.37 -3.92
C ALA A 103 34.13 -14.48 -4.89
N ALA A 104 35.19 -15.22 -4.54
CA ALA A 104 35.67 -16.36 -5.33
C ALA A 104 34.64 -17.49 -5.38
N VAL A 105 34.04 -17.86 -4.25
CA VAL A 105 32.93 -18.84 -4.23
C VAL A 105 31.77 -18.37 -5.11
N LYS A 106 31.36 -17.10 -4.97
CA LYS A 106 30.21 -16.56 -5.71
C LYS A 106 30.42 -16.48 -7.23
N GLN A 107 31.64 -16.20 -7.69
CA GLN A 107 31.91 -15.93 -9.12
C GLN A 107 32.57 -17.09 -9.87
N LEU A 108 33.31 -17.97 -9.17
CA LEU A 108 34.07 -19.05 -9.81
C LEU A 108 33.41 -20.42 -9.66
N HIS A 109 32.47 -20.60 -8.73
CA HIS A 109 31.72 -21.85 -8.60
C HIS A 109 30.86 -22.12 -9.85
N GLY A 110 30.95 -23.34 -10.40
CA GLY A 110 30.22 -23.76 -11.61
C GLY A 110 30.83 -23.28 -12.93
N VAL A 111 31.99 -22.60 -12.91
CA VAL A 111 32.67 -22.13 -14.12
C VAL A 111 33.43 -23.30 -14.77
N PRO A 112 33.21 -23.61 -16.07
CA PRO A 112 33.97 -24.65 -16.76
C PRO A 112 35.44 -24.25 -16.91
N LEU A 113 36.35 -25.13 -16.48
CA LEU A 113 37.79 -24.99 -16.66
C LEU A 113 38.23 -25.46 -18.05
N ASP A 114 37.68 -26.60 -18.48
CA ASP A 114 37.79 -27.14 -19.84
C ASP A 114 36.48 -27.87 -20.22
N LYS A 115 36.50 -28.71 -21.27
CA LYS A 115 35.30 -29.45 -21.72
C LYS A 115 34.85 -30.57 -20.76
N LYS A 116 35.72 -31.01 -19.85
CA LYS A 116 35.51 -32.15 -18.94
C LYS A 116 35.48 -31.74 -17.46
N HIS A 117 36.10 -30.62 -17.10
CA HIS A 117 36.31 -30.17 -15.73
C HIS A 117 35.58 -28.84 -15.48
N THR A 118 34.80 -28.80 -14.41
CA THR A 118 34.08 -27.61 -13.93
C THR A 118 34.54 -27.32 -12.52
N LEU A 119 34.84 -26.05 -12.22
CA LEU A 119 35.31 -25.63 -10.91
C LEU A 119 34.16 -25.71 -9.90
N ALA A 120 34.35 -26.49 -8.84
CA ALA A 120 33.49 -26.46 -7.66
C ALA A 120 34.24 -25.76 -6.54
N VAL A 121 33.85 -24.52 -6.24
CA VAL A 121 34.53 -23.64 -5.28
C VAL A 121 33.69 -23.57 -4.01
N ASN A 122 34.23 -24.00 -2.87
CA ASN A 122 33.54 -24.06 -1.58
C ASN A 122 34.40 -23.39 -0.49
N LYS A 123 33.78 -22.86 0.58
CA LYS A 123 34.57 -22.33 1.71
C LYS A 123 35.17 -23.50 2.49
N LEU A 124 36.36 -23.31 3.07
CA LEU A 124 36.95 -24.35 3.91
C LEU A 124 36.03 -24.70 5.10
N MET A 125 35.36 -23.70 5.69
CA MET A 125 34.41 -23.91 6.78
C MET A 125 33.15 -24.70 6.39
N ASP A 126 32.80 -24.76 5.08
CA ASP A 126 31.67 -25.57 4.63
C ASP A 126 31.94 -27.07 4.86
N ILE A 127 33.21 -27.49 4.90
CA ILE A 127 33.59 -28.88 5.23
C ILE A 127 33.25 -29.19 6.69
N ASP A 128 33.47 -28.25 7.61
CA ASP A 128 33.06 -28.43 9.00
C ASP A 128 31.54 -28.37 9.17
N ARG A 129 30.85 -27.62 8.31
CA ARG A 129 29.39 -27.45 8.36
C ARG A 129 28.65 -28.66 7.79
N TYR A 130 29.13 -29.23 6.69
CA TYR A 130 28.46 -30.28 5.92
C TYR A 130 29.19 -31.64 5.96
N GLY A 131 30.49 -31.67 6.25
CA GLY A 131 31.32 -32.86 6.17
C GLY A 131 31.58 -33.57 7.52
N ARG A 132 31.16 -33.00 8.66
CA ARG A 132 31.19 -33.72 9.94
C ARG A 132 30.07 -34.75 10.01
N GLU A 133 30.41 -35.98 10.39
CA GLU A 133 29.46 -37.07 10.64
C GLU A 133 28.36 -36.58 11.61
N GLY A 134 27.09 -36.82 11.25
CA GLY A 134 25.92 -36.44 12.06
C GLY A 134 25.24 -35.10 11.72
N ARG A 135 25.83 -34.22 10.89
CA ARG A 135 25.18 -32.95 10.47
C ARG A 135 24.32 -33.05 9.22
N ILE A 136 24.51 -34.09 8.42
CA ILE A 136 23.63 -34.42 7.28
C ILE A 136 22.96 -35.75 7.60
N ASP A 137 21.63 -35.77 7.57
CA ASP A 137 20.85 -37.00 7.76
C ASP A 137 21.06 -37.88 6.51
N GLU A 138 21.78 -39.00 6.64
CA GLU A 138 22.05 -39.92 5.53
C GLU A 138 20.76 -40.61 5.03
N GLU A 139 19.75 -40.70 5.89
CA GLU A 139 18.41 -41.17 5.52
C GLU A 139 17.49 -40.00 5.13
N TYR A 140 17.12 -39.98 3.84
CA TYR A 140 16.08 -39.06 3.36
C TYR A 140 14.74 -39.33 4.06
N LYS A 141 14.36 -38.45 4.98
CA LYS A 141 13.01 -38.41 5.55
C LYS A 141 12.11 -37.58 4.63
N PRO A 142 11.11 -38.18 3.96
CA PRO A 142 10.19 -37.40 3.15
C PRO A 142 9.49 -36.35 4.03
N PRO A 143 9.34 -35.10 3.56
CA PRO A 143 8.72 -34.05 4.34
C PRO A 143 7.28 -34.44 4.71
N THR A 144 6.96 -34.31 5.99
CA THR A 144 5.61 -34.57 6.49
C THR A 144 4.64 -33.56 5.87
N ILE A 145 3.70 -34.05 5.06
CA ILE A 145 2.62 -33.23 4.52
C ILE A 145 1.74 -32.84 5.72
N GLU A 146 1.74 -31.55 6.07
CA GLU A 146 0.88 -31.06 7.14
C GLU A 146 -0.58 -31.42 6.87
N PRO A 147 -1.34 -31.86 7.90
CA PRO A 147 -2.76 -32.14 7.74
C PRO A 147 -3.49 -30.88 7.29
N PHE A 148 -4.48 -31.06 6.41
CA PHE A 148 -5.29 -29.96 5.89
C PHE A 148 -5.98 -29.22 7.03
N LYS A 149 -5.54 -27.98 7.29
CA LYS A 149 -6.26 -27.03 8.15
C LYS A 149 -7.27 -26.30 7.28
N GLU A 150 -8.56 -26.39 7.62
CA GLU A 150 -9.60 -25.61 6.97
C GLU A 150 -9.27 -24.13 7.14
N LYS A 151 -9.02 -23.45 6.02
CA LYS A 151 -8.74 -22.02 6.04
C LYS A 151 -10.05 -21.27 6.20
N GLU A 152 -10.02 -20.23 7.03
CA GLU A 152 -11.13 -19.29 7.12
C GLU A 152 -11.50 -18.77 5.74
N HIS A 153 -12.80 -18.57 5.51
CA HIS A 153 -13.26 -18.02 4.25
C HIS A 153 -12.78 -16.57 4.11
N LEU A 154 -11.78 -16.36 3.24
CA LEU A 154 -11.15 -15.06 3.06
C LEU A 154 -12.17 -13.96 2.73
N ARG A 155 -13.23 -14.30 1.99
CA ARG A 155 -14.30 -13.41 1.53
C ARG A 155 -15.55 -13.36 2.41
N SER A 156 -15.43 -13.75 3.68
CA SER A 156 -16.55 -13.80 4.64
C SER A 156 -17.30 -12.47 4.75
N TRP A 157 -16.59 -11.34 4.69
CA TRP A 157 -17.15 -10.00 4.84
C TRP A 157 -18.20 -9.63 3.78
N LEU A 158 -18.20 -10.31 2.62
CA LEU A 158 -19.21 -10.09 1.57
C LEU A 158 -20.59 -10.65 1.96
N GLY A 159 -20.64 -11.57 2.92
CA GLY A 159 -21.86 -12.17 3.45
C GLY A 159 -22.48 -11.43 4.62
N ASP A 160 -22.02 -10.22 4.96
CA ASP A 160 -22.65 -9.39 5.99
C ASP A 160 -24.10 -9.08 5.57
N ALA A 161 -25.07 -9.43 6.42
CA ALA A 161 -26.49 -9.29 6.14
C ALA A 161 -26.90 -7.83 5.89
N ASN A 162 -26.23 -6.90 6.60
CA ASN A 162 -26.49 -5.47 6.51
C ASN A 162 -25.72 -4.79 5.35
N ALA A 163 -24.98 -5.56 4.56
CA ALA A 163 -24.14 -5.09 3.45
C ALA A 163 -23.27 -3.87 3.83
N ARG A 164 -22.71 -3.89 5.04
CA ARG A 164 -21.85 -2.82 5.55
C ARG A 164 -20.49 -2.86 4.86
N ASP A 165 -19.85 -1.70 4.82
CA ASP A 165 -18.51 -1.55 4.26
C ASP A 165 -17.49 -1.47 5.39
N GLN A 166 -16.37 -2.14 5.23
CA GLN A 166 -15.27 -2.08 6.19
C GLN A 166 -14.26 -1.01 5.79
N PHE A 167 -13.57 -0.46 6.77
CA PHE A 167 -12.42 0.41 6.56
C PHE A 167 -11.30 0.07 7.54
N ALA A 168 -10.06 0.36 7.15
CA ALA A 168 -8.92 0.30 8.05
C ALA A 168 -8.54 1.71 8.50
N LEU A 169 -8.17 1.83 9.76
CA LEU A 169 -7.82 3.07 10.43
C LEU A 169 -6.45 2.91 11.09
N TYR A 170 -5.51 3.76 10.73
CA TYR A 170 -4.19 3.84 11.35
C TYR A 170 -4.09 5.11 12.20
N ARG A 171 -3.95 4.93 13.52
CA ARG A 171 -3.93 6.00 14.53
C ARG A 171 -2.82 5.74 15.54
N GLY A 172 -1.95 6.72 15.78
CA GLY A 172 -0.77 6.52 16.63
C GLY A 172 0.00 5.27 16.17
N ASP A 173 0.12 4.27 17.05
CA ASP A 173 0.75 2.98 16.73
C ASP A 173 -0.25 1.82 16.59
N LYS A 174 -1.55 2.11 16.60
CA LYS A 174 -2.63 1.12 16.46
C LYS A 174 -3.21 1.13 15.06
N VAL A 175 -3.42 -0.05 14.52
CA VAL A 175 -4.20 -0.25 13.30
C VAL A 175 -5.42 -1.06 13.67
N GLY A 176 -6.60 -0.59 13.27
CA GLY A 176 -7.83 -1.34 13.42
C GLY A 176 -8.63 -1.42 12.13
N VAL A 177 -9.42 -2.49 12.00
CA VAL A 177 -10.43 -2.65 10.96
C VAL A 177 -11.80 -2.55 11.62
N PHE A 178 -12.68 -1.74 11.02
CA PHE A 178 -13.99 -1.45 11.56
C PHE A 178 -15.07 -1.61 10.50
N TRP A 179 -16.28 -1.97 10.92
CA TRP A 179 -17.49 -1.86 10.10
C TRP A 179 -18.07 -0.46 10.18
N ASN A 180 -18.44 0.10 9.03
CA ASN A 180 -19.20 1.34 8.98
C ASN A 180 -20.63 1.11 9.48
N ASN A 181 -21.03 1.86 10.52
CA ASN A 181 -22.33 1.75 11.16
C ASN A 181 -23.18 3.04 11.02
N LYS A 182 -23.08 3.70 9.86
CA LYS A 182 -23.82 4.94 9.54
C LYS A 182 -23.51 6.06 10.53
N SER A 183 -24.49 6.48 11.33
CA SER A 183 -24.35 7.50 12.37
C SER A 183 -23.89 6.94 13.72
N ASN A 184 -23.97 5.61 13.90
CA ASN A 184 -23.53 4.98 15.13
C ASN A 184 -22.00 4.80 15.12
N PRO A 185 -21.37 4.69 16.31
CA PRO A 185 -19.95 4.39 16.39
C PRO A 185 -19.58 3.15 15.56
N PRO A 186 -18.44 3.19 14.86
CA PRO A 186 -18.00 2.09 14.01
C PRO A 186 -17.73 0.84 14.86
N GLU A 187 -18.20 -0.31 14.41
CA GLU A 187 -18.04 -1.57 15.13
C GLU A 187 -16.63 -2.12 14.89
N ASN A 188 -15.89 -2.41 15.96
CA ASN A 188 -14.54 -2.93 15.85
C ASN A 188 -14.54 -4.41 15.43
N VAL A 189 -13.73 -4.73 14.41
CA VAL A 189 -13.49 -6.13 13.99
C VAL A 189 -12.20 -6.63 14.62
N VAL A 190 -11.11 -5.87 14.44
CA VAL A 190 -9.79 -6.14 15.03
C VAL A 190 -9.12 -4.79 15.28
N ASP A 191 -8.45 -4.62 16.41
CA ASP A 191 -7.56 -3.50 16.68
C ASP A 191 -6.25 -4.04 17.30
N ARG A 192 -5.11 -3.79 16.66
CA ARG A 192 -3.80 -4.28 17.09
C ARG A 192 -2.78 -3.16 17.15
N ALA A 193 -2.02 -3.10 18.23
CA ALA A 193 -0.86 -2.25 18.35
C ALA A 193 0.30 -2.79 17.48
N HIS A 194 1.08 -1.87 16.90
CA HIS A 194 2.26 -2.14 16.06
C HIS A 194 2.01 -3.11 14.90
N TRP A 195 0.78 -3.15 14.38
CA TRP A 195 0.43 -4.04 13.27
C TRP A 195 1.16 -3.68 11.97
N THR A 196 1.48 -2.40 11.77
CA THR A 196 2.35 -1.91 10.70
C THR A 196 3.30 -0.87 11.28
N GLN A 197 4.44 -0.63 10.63
CA GLN A 197 5.33 0.46 11.01
C GLN A 197 5.26 1.64 10.04
N LEU A 198 5.02 1.38 8.74
CA LEU A 198 4.96 2.42 7.71
C LEU A 198 3.53 2.83 7.38
N PHE A 199 2.78 1.98 6.67
CA PHE A 199 1.40 2.21 6.28
C PHE A 199 0.65 0.89 6.10
N VAL A 200 -0.66 0.96 5.89
CA VAL A 200 -1.48 -0.18 5.51
C VAL A 200 -2.04 0.01 4.11
N GLN A 201 -2.26 -1.10 3.40
CA GLN A 201 -2.84 -1.08 2.07
C GLN A 201 -3.73 -2.30 1.85
N TRP A 202 -4.96 -2.07 1.40
CA TRP A 202 -5.83 -3.15 0.94
C TRP A 202 -5.42 -3.63 -0.45
N SER A 203 -5.56 -4.93 -0.69
CA SER A 203 -5.51 -5.46 -2.05
C SER A 203 -6.69 -4.94 -2.90
N PRO A 204 -6.58 -4.87 -4.24
CA PRO A 204 -7.58 -4.24 -5.10
C PRO A 204 -9.00 -4.79 -5.02
N LYS A 205 -9.19 -6.03 -4.57
CA LYS A 205 -10.51 -6.64 -4.32
C LYS A 205 -10.84 -6.78 -2.83
N GLY A 206 -10.00 -6.22 -1.95
CA GLY A 206 -10.17 -6.23 -0.50
C GLY A 206 -9.99 -7.60 0.16
N THR A 207 -9.43 -8.60 -0.52
CA THR A 207 -9.22 -9.93 0.07
C THR A 207 -8.13 -9.92 1.15
N TYR A 208 -7.07 -9.14 0.94
CA TYR A 208 -5.89 -9.07 1.81
C TYR A 208 -5.66 -7.65 2.31
N LEU A 209 -5.20 -7.53 3.55
CA LEU A 209 -4.61 -6.31 4.10
C LEU A 209 -3.09 -6.50 4.16
N ALA A 210 -2.32 -5.61 3.53
CA ALA A 210 -0.87 -5.57 3.63
C ALA A 210 -0.43 -4.70 4.81
N SER A 211 0.40 -5.26 5.69
CA SER A 211 1.22 -4.50 6.63
C SER A 211 2.67 -4.47 6.16
N VAL A 212 3.31 -3.32 6.34
CA VAL A 212 4.66 -3.05 5.84
C VAL A 212 5.59 -2.83 7.02
N HIS A 213 6.62 -3.68 7.08
CA HIS A 213 7.65 -3.69 8.12
C HIS A 213 9.03 -3.60 7.49
N PRO A 214 10.07 -3.15 8.22
CA PRO A 214 11.45 -3.15 7.74
C PRO A 214 11.97 -4.54 7.35
N GLN A 215 11.40 -5.62 7.89
CA GLN A 215 11.77 -6.99 7.52
C GLN A 215 11.09 -7.46 6.22
N GLY A 216 9.99 -6.82 5.81
CA GLY A 216 9.18 -7.24 4.67
C GLY A 216 7.70 -6.91 4.79
N VAL A 217 6.91 -7.50 3.91
CA VAL A 217 5.46 -7.31 3.83
C VAL A 217 4.74 -8.54 4.38
N GLN A 218 3.67 -8.33 5.14
CA GLN A 218 2.80 -9.41 5.60
C GLN A 218 1.38 -9.20 5.09
N LEU A 219 0.72 -10.29 4.69
CA LEU A 219 -0.68 -10.27 4.29
C LEU A 219 -1.56 -10.91 5.35
N TRP A 220 -2.65 -10.22 5.65
CA TRP A 220 -3.67 -10.62 6.61
C TRP A 220 -5.00 -10.80 5.88
N GLY A 221 -5.79 -11.80 6.29
CA GLY A 221 -7.08 -12.09 5.68
C GLY A 221 -7.97 -12.97 6.57
N GLY A 222 -9.21 -13.16 6.15
CA GLY A 222 -10.23 -13.87 6.93
C GLY A 222 -10.95 -12.98 7.97
N PRO A 223 -12.01 -13.49 8.63
CA PRO A 223 -12.71 -12.79 9.71
C PRO A 223 -11.80 -12.34 10.86
N ALA A 224 -10.87 -13.19 11.30
CA ALA A 224 -9.97 -12.90 12.41
C ALA A 224 -8.71 -12.12 12.00
N PHE A 225 -8.56 -11.81 10.71
CA PHE A 225 -7.33 -11.25 10.14
C PHE A 225 -6.09 -12.06 10.56
N SER A 226 -6.12 -13.36 10.25
CA SER A 226 -5.00 -14.27 10.46
C SER A 226 -3.92 -14.05 9.40
N LYS A 227 -2.66 -14.29 9.77
CA LYS A 227 -1.51 -14.14 8.87
C LYS A 227 -1.60 -15.18 7.75
N GLN A 228 -1.68 -14.73 6.51
CA GLN A 228 -1.78 -15.59 5.33
C GLN A 228 -0.40 -15.92 4.77
N LYS A 229 0.38 -14.87 4.48
CA LYS A 229 1.72 -14.97 3.86
C LYS A 229 2.63 -13.86 4.35
N GLN A 230 3.93 -14.12 4.28
CA GLN A 230 4.99 -13.16 4.54
C GLN A 230 5.92 -13.13 3.34
N PHE A 231 6.27 -11.92 2.91
CA PHE A 231 7.21 -11.65 1.83
C PHE A 231 8.45 -10.99 2.42
N PRO A 232 9.53 -11.74 2.63
CA PRO A 232 10.76 -11.19 3.17
C PRO A 232 11.41 -10.29 2.13
N HIS A 233 11.34 -8.98 2.36
CA HIS A 233 12.00 -7.97 1.55
C HIS A 233 12.53 -6.89 2.50
N PRO A 234 13.82 -6.95 2.86
CA PRO A 234 14.42 -6.00 3.78
C PRO A 234 14.25 -4.55 3.30
N PHE A 235 13.90 -3.67 4.22
CA PHE A 235 13.70 -2.24 4.03
C PHE A 235 12.73 -1.89 2.90
N VAL A 236 11.67 -2.69 2.71
CA VAL A 236 10.61 -2.37 1.76
C VAL A 236 9.95 -1.04 2.10
N GLN A 237 9.76 -0.20 1.08
CA GLN A 237 9.16 1.13 1.22
C GLN A 237 7.89 1.29 0.39
N LEU A 238 7.80 0.61 -0.76
CA LEU A 238 6.66 0.70 -1.66
C LEU A 238 6.14 -0.70 -2.00
N VAL A 239 4.82 -0.81 -2.09
CA VAL A 239 4.11 -2.06 -2.36
C VAL A 239 3.00 -1.78 -3.36
N GLU A 240 2.78 -2.71 -4.28
CA GLU A 240 1.70 -2.63 -5.27
C GLU A 240 1.18 -4.03 -5.58
N PHE A 241 -0.14 -4.17 -5.55
CA PHE A 241 -0.83 -5.39 -5.92
C PHE A 241 -1.19 -5.38 -7.39
N SER A 242 -1.17 -6.55 -8.02
CA SER A 242 -1.78 -6.72 -9.33
C SER A 242 -3.33 -6.64 -9.26
N PRO A 243 -4.02 -6.17 -10.32
CA PRO A 243 -5.48 -5.89 -10.29
C PRO A 243 -6.38 -7.09 -9.89
N GLY A 244 -5.95 -8.29 -10.22
CA GLY A 244 -6.62 -9.56 -9.92
C GLY A 244 -6.21 -10.23 -8.61
N GLU A 245 -5.25 -9.66 -7.85
CA GLU A 245 -4.70 -10.17 -6.59
C GLU A 245 -3.86 -11.46 -6.71
N SER A 246 -3.24 -11.71 -7.87
CA SER A 246 -2.35 -12.87 -8.05
C SER A 246 -0.89 -12.58 -7.67
N TYR A 247 -0.44 -11.34 -7.82
CA TYR A 247 0.96 -10.94 -7.69
C TYR A 247 1.13 -9.70 -6.82
N LEU A 248 2.29 -9.59 -6.18
CA LEU A 248 2.69 -8.46 -5.35
C LEU A 248 4.04 -7.93 -5.82
N THR A 249 4.12 -6.65 -6.16
CA THR A 249 5.38 -5.96 -6.44
C THR A 249 5.82 -5.22 -5.18
N THR A 250 7.08 -5.38 -4.81
CA THR A 250 7.69 -4.72 -3.65
C THR A 250 8.97 -4.02 -4.07
N TRP A 251 9.24 -2.84 -3.51
CA TRP A 251 10.42 -2.04 -3.84
C TRP A 251 11.12 -1.53 -2.57
N SER A 252 12.44 -1.60 -2.58
CA SER A 252 13.32 -0.98 -1.60
C SER A 252 14.34 -0.05 -2.27
N ALA A 253 14.63 1.08 -1.62
CA ALA A 253 15.71 1.96 -2.00
C ALA A 253 17.10 1.32 -1.79
N ARG A 254 17.22 0.40 -0.83
CA ARG A 254 18.47 -0.32 -0.57
C ARG A 254 18.52 -1.59 -1.41
N PRO A 255 19.65 -1.91 -2.06
CA PRO A 255 19.82 -3.22 -2.67
C PRO A 255 19.66 -4.31 -1.61
N ILE A 256 18.94 -5.37 -1.96
CA ILE A 256 18.75 -6.54 -1.11
C ILE A 256 20.11 -7.18 -0.89
N GLN A 257 20.44 -7.45 0.36
CA GLN A 257 21.58 -8.27 0.75
C GLN A 257 21.00 -9.59 1.27
N VAL A 258 21.34 -10.68 0.60
CA VAL A 258 20.82 -12.01 0.99
C VAL A 258 21.82 -12.68 1.92
N GLU A 259 21.39 -12.97 3.14
CA GLU A 259 22.17 -13.74 4.12
C GLU A 259 22.22 -15.23 3.72
N GLU A 260 23.35 -15.89 3.94
CA GLU A 260 23.55 -17.31 3.62
C GLU A 260 22.59 -18.20 4.46
N GLY A 261 21.70 -18.93 3.78
CA GLY A 261 20.72 -19.83 4.41
C GLY A 261 19.31 -19.24 4.58
N HIS A 262 19.04 -18.05 4.04
CA HIS A 262 17.70 -17.48 4.09
C HIS A 262 16.66 -18.38 3.34
N PRO A 263 15.47 -18.67 3.93
CA PRO A 263 14.58 -19.73 3.44
C PRO A 263 13.84 -19.42 2.13
N VAL A 264 13.73 -18.13 1.75
CA VAL A 264 12.93 -17.69 0.60
C VAL A 264 13.74 -16.92 -0.45
N LEU A 265 14.53 -15.93 -0.03
CA LEU A 265 15.47 -15.21 -0.88
C LEU A 265 16.71 -16.07 -1.18
N THR A 266 17.09 -16.13 -2.45
CA THR A 266 18.29 -16.85 -2.93
C THR A 266 19.38 -15.87 -3.36
N TYR A 267 20.59 -16.37 -3.65
CA TYR A 267 21.69 -15.52 -4.17
C TYR A 267 21.33 -14.78 -5.46
N GLU A 268 20.31 -15.23 -6.21
CA GLU A 268 19.85 -14.54 -7.42
C GLU A 268 19.27 -13.16 -7.09
N GLU A 269 18.75 -12.96 -5.88
CA GLU A 269 18.03 -11.75 -5.47
C GLU A 269 18.97 -10.67 -4.93
N ASP A 270 20.21 -11.05 -4.65
CA ASP A 270 21.24 -10.19 -4.10
C ASP A 270 21.59 -9.04 -5.05
N GLY A 271 21.69 -7.83 -4.51
CA GLY A 271 21.96 -6.60 -5.26
C GLY A 271 20.78 -6.03 -6.06
N LYS A 272 19.57 -6.59 -5.94
CA LYS A 272 18.36 -6.10 -6.62
C LYS A 272 17.49 -5.25 -5.69
N ASN A 273 16.55 -4.49 -6.24
CA ASN A 273 15.72 -3.54 -5.47
C ASN A 273 14.22 -3.85 -5.51
N ILE A 274 13.79 -4.57 -6.55
CA ILE A 274 12.38 -4.86 -6.81
C ILE A 274 12.20 -6.36 -6.85
N ILE A 275 11.18 -6.86 -6.17
CA ILE A 275 10.77 -8.26 -6.27
C ILE A 275 9.28 -8.32 -6.63
N ILE A 276 8.97 -9.15 -7.62
CA ILE A 276 7.61 -9.58 -7.94
C ILE A 276 7.38 -10.95 -7.32
N TRP A 277 6.38 -11.03 -6.44
CA TRP A 277 6.01 -12.21 -5.68
C TRP A 277 4.71 -12.82 -6.20
N ASP A 278 4.61 -14.14 -6.12
CA ASP A 278 3.33 -14.83 -6.26
C ASP A 278 2.65 -14.88 -4.90
N ILE A 279 1.43 -14.35 -4.80
CA ILE A 279 0.69 -14.26 -3.55
C ILE A 279 0.29 -15.64 -3.02
N VAL A 280 -0.03 -16.58 -3.91
CA VAL A 280 -0.51 -17.91 -3.52
C VAL A 280 0.64 -18.74 -2.96
N THR A 281 1.76 -18.78 -3.67
CA THR A 281 2.92 -19.57 -3.24
C THR A 281 3.75 -18.86 -2.16
N GLY A 282 3.86 -17.53 -2.21
CA GLY A 282 4.76 -16.74 -1.36
C GLY A 282 6.19 -16.68 -1.88
N LYS A 283 6.45 -17.16 -3.12
CA LYS A 283 7.79 -17.25 -3.69
C LYS A 283 8.09 -16.05 -4.61
N PRO A 284 9.36 -15.62 -4.70
CA PRO A 284 9.75 -14.61 -5.66
C PRO A 284 9.66 -15.21 -7.08
N LEU A 285 8.92 -14.57 -7.99
CA LEU A 285 8.90 -14.97 -9.41
C LEU A 285 10.12 -14.45 -10.13
N ARG A 286 10.44 -13.18 -9.89
CA ARG A 286 11.58 -12.50 -10.49
C ARG A 286 11.90 -11.22 -9.72
N SER A 287 13.17 -10.93 -9.65
CA SER A 287 13.75 -9.75 -9.01
C SER A 287 14.45 -8.87 -10.05
N PHE A 288 14.47 -7.56 -9.81
CA PHE A 288 15.00 -6.58 -10.73
C PHE A 288 15.76 -5.45 -10.02
N VAL A 289 16.77 -4.90 -10.69
CA VAL A 289 17.45 -3.67 -10.28
C VAL A 289 16.56 -2.47 -10.63
N SER A 290 16.55 -1.46 -9.75
CA SER A 290 15.86 -0.18 -9.99
C SER A 290 16.67 0.68 -10.96
N HIS A 291 16.10 1.06 -12.10
CA HIS A 291 16.79 1.91 -13.07
C HIS A 291 17.04 3.32 -12.53
N ASP A 292 16.12 3.85 -11.72
CA ASP A 292 16.19 5.21 -11.20
C ASP A 292 17.32 5.42 -10.17
N LEU A 293 17.76 4.33 -9.52
CA LEU A 293 18.84 4.34 -8.53
C LEU A 293 20.23 4.09 -9.17
N THR A 294 20.27 3.64 -10.43
CA THR A 294 21.53 3.31 -11.15
C THR A 294 22.18 4.49 -11.86
N ALA A 295 21.55 5.68 -11.86
CA ALA A 295 22.30 6.89 -12.15
C ALA A 295 23.31 7.07 -11.02
N GLY A 296 24.61 7.04 -11.33
CA GLY A 296 25.71 7.12 -10.37
C GLY A 296 25.59 8.32 -9.40
N PRO A 297 26.51 8.45 -8.42
CA PRO A 297 26.41 9.45 -7.36
C PRO A 297 26.08 10.80 -7.98
N SER A 298 24.88 11.30 -7.68
CA SER A 298 24.42 12.61 -8.13
C SER A 298 25.51 13.59 -7.74
N ALA A 299 26.03 14.35 -8.72
CA ALA A 299 26.88 15.48 -8.41
C ALA A 299 26.15 16.34 -7.36
N GLU A 300 26.84 16.70 -6.29
CA GLU A 300 26.29 17.49 -5.20
C GLU A 300 25.53 18.70 -5.75
N GLY A 301 24.20 18.71 -5.59
CA GLY A 301 23.33 19.81 -6.03
C GLY A 301 22.22 19.47 -7.03
N GLU A 302 22.20 18.28 -7.65
CA GLU A 302 21.04 17.89 -8.48
C GLU A 302 19.88 17.36 -7.61
N PRO A 303 18.63 17.81 -7.83
CA PRO A 303 17.47 17.29 -7.11
C PRO A 303 17.36 15.78 -7.35
N LYS A 304 17.27 15.00 -6.26
CA LYS A 304 17.09 13.54 -6.30
C LYS A 304 16.00 13.21 -7.33
N LYS A 305 16.35 12.46 -8.38
CA LYS A 305 15.37 12.01 -9.39
C LYS A 305 14.22 11.30 -8.65
N LYS A 306 12.99 11.78 -8.87
CA LYS A 306 11.79 11.14 -8.33
C LYS A 306 11.73 9.71 -8.85
N VAL A 307 11.67 8.74 -7.94
CA VAL A 307 11.45 7.32 -8.29
C VAL A 307 10.12 7.21 -9.02
N GLN A 308 10.12 6.59 -10.19
CA GLN A 308 8.90 6.34 -10.94
C GLN A 308 8.20 5.11 -10.36
N TRP A 309 7.17 5.36 -9.55
CA TRP A 309 6.27 4.33 -9.03
C TRP A 309 4.85 4.57 -9.56
N PRO A 310 4.13 3.53 -10.00
CA PRO A 310 4.53 2.12 -10.08
C PRO A 310 5.56 1.83 -11.19
N ALA A 311 6.59 1.05 -10.87
CA ALA A 311 7.64 0.67 -11.83
C ALA A 311 7.19 -0.45 -12.79
N PHE A 312 6.30 -1.31 -12.32
CA PHE A 312 5.73 -2.42 -13.07
C PHE A 312 4.21 -2.24 -13.17
N LYS A 313 3.73 -1.90 -14.36
CA LYS A 313 2.30 -1.74 -14.61
C LYS A 313 1.73 -3.04 -15.17
N TRP A 314 0.64 -3.52 -14.58
CA TRP A 314 -0.02 -4.78 -14.94
C TRP A 314 -1.11 -4.59 -16.00
N SER A 315 -1.30 -5.60 -16.86
CA SER A 315 -2.49 -5.69 -17.70
C SER A 315 -3.73 -5.99 -16.85
N ALA A 316 -4.91 -5.63 -17.36
CA ALA A 316 -6.19 -5.84 -16.66
C ALA A 316 -6.47 -7.30 -16.26
N ASP A 317 -5.90 -8.25 -16.99
CA ASP A 317 -6.04 -9.69 -16.76
C ASP A 317 -4.81 -10.35 -16.12
N GLU A 318 -3.81 -9.55 -15.72
CA GLU A 318 -2.56 -9.98 -15.07
C GLU A 318 -1.69 -10.95 -15.89
N LYS A 319 -1.97 -11.16 -17.17
CA LYS A 319 -1.15 -12.03 -18.03
C LYS A 319 0.16 -11.36 -18.42
N TYR A 320 0.17 -10.03 -18.50
CA TYR A 320 1.36 -9.26 -18.85
C TYR A 320 1.66 -8.22 -17.79
N VAL A 321 2.95 -8.01 -17.57
CA VAL A 321 3.46 -6.90 -16.77
C VAL A 321 4.53 -6.19 -17.56
N ALA A 322 4.47 -4.87 -17.61
CA ALA A 322 5.43 -4.06 -18.36
C ALA A 322 6.23 -3.16 -17.43
N ARG A 323 7.51 -3.03 -17.75
CA ARG A 323 8.41 -2.03 -17.18
C ARG A 323 9.01 -1.20 -18.31
N MET A 324 9.06 0.10 -18.11
CA MET A 324 9.74 1.02 -19.01
C MET A 324 11.17 1.28 -18.55
N LEU A 325 12.07 1.37 -19.54
CA LEU A 325 13.35 2.02 -19.40
C LEU A 325 13.23 3.37 -20.11
N GLN A 326 13.23 4.45 -19.33
CA GLN A 326 13.00 5.81 -19.83
C GLN A 326 13.89 6.10 -21.05
N HIS A 327 13.29 6.72 -22.07
CA HIS A 327 13.91 7.09 -23.34
C HIS A 327 14.37 5.95 -24.27
N GLN A 328 14.24 4.68 -23.89
CA GLN A 328 14.77 3.57 -24.71
C GLN A 328 13.73 2.52 -25.12
N SER A 329 13.04 1.91 -24.15
CA SER A 329 12.23 0.73 -24.45
C SER A 329 11.20 0.41 -23.38
N ILE A 330 10.16 -0.33 -23.80
CA ILE A 330 9.20 -0.97 -22.90
C ILE A 330 9.45 -2.48 -22.95
N SER A 331 9.74 -3.07 -21.78
CA SER A 331 9.92 -4.51 -21.61
C SER A 331 8.64 -5.11 -21.07
N ILE A 332 8.01 -6.00 -21.84
CA ILE A 332 6.75 -6.67 -21.49
C ILE A 332 7.08 -8.12 -21.12
N TYR A 333 6.72 -8.53 -19.91
CA TYR A 333 6.91 -9.88 -19.39
C TYR A 333 5.57 -10.63 -19.36
N GLU A 334 5.61 -11.92 -19.68
CA GLU A 334 4.46 -12.82 -19.62
C GLU A 334 4.45 -13.59 -18.29
N ALA A 335 3.41 -13.40 -17.49
CA ALA A 335 3.18 -14.12 -16.25
C ALA A 335 2.52 -15.49 -16.53
N PRO A 336 2.81 -16.56 -15.76
CA PRO A 336 3.59 -16.58 -14.52
C PRO A 336 5.11 -16.77 -14.73
N ARG A 337 5.57 -17.12 -15.94
CA ARG A 337 7.00 -17.46 -16.16
C ARG A 337 7.94 -16.26 -16.13
N MET A 338 7.40 -15.04 -16.19
CA MET A 338 8.15 -13.78 -16.22
C MET A 338 9.19 -13.73 -17.37
N ASN A 339 8.87 -14.38 -18.49
CA ASN A 339 9.69 -14.33 -19.70
C ASN A 339 9.36 -13.08 -20.52
N LEU A 340 10.38 -12.50 -21.15
CA LEU A 340 10.18 -11.35 -22.03
C LEU A 340 9.36 -11.76 -23.26
N LEU A 341 8.26 -11.05 -23.53
CA LEU A 341 7.34 -11.34 -24.62
C LEU A 341 8.08 -11.28 -25.97
N GLY A 342 8.15 -12.41 -26.68
CA GLY A 342 8.92 -12.52 -27.93
C GLY A 342 10.43 -12.36 -27.77
N LYS A 343 10.97 -12.61 -26.56
CA LYS A 343 12.41 -12.54 -26.19
C LYS A 343 13.09 -11.19 -26.46
N THR A 344 12.34 -10.16 -26.78
CA THR A 344 12.86 -8.83 -27.13
C THR A 344 11.98 -7.73 -26.55
N SER A 345 12.62 -6.71 -25.98
CA SER A 345 11.94 -5.51 -25.51
C SER A 345 11.45 -4.70 -26.70
N VAL A 346 10.31 -4.03 -26.54
CA VAL A 346 9.77 -3.14 -27.56
C VAL A 346 10.60 -1.86 -27.53
N LYS A 347 11.50 -1.69 -28.51
CA LYS A 347 12.33 -0.49 -28.63
C LYS A 347 11.45 0.68 -29.05
N ILE A 348 11.33 1.67 -28.17
CA ILE A 348 10.55 2.88 -28.38
C ILE A 348 11.43 4.03 -27.94
N ASP A 349 12.12 4.62 -28.92
CA ASP A 349 13.04 5.72 -28.69
C ASP A 349 12.27 6.92 -28.11
N GLY A 350 12.79 7.48 -27.02
CA GLY A 350 12.18 8.61 -26.35
C GLY A 350 10.95 8.31 -25.49
N VAL A 351 10.61 7.05 -25.18
CA VAL A 351 9.42 6.77 -24.35
C VAL A 351 9.50 7.47 -22.98
N MET A 352 8.43 8.20 -22.63
CA MET A 352 8.36 8.99 -21.39
C MET A 352 7.39 8.41 -20.37
N ASP A 353 6.26 7.89 -20.83
CA ASP A 353 5.28 7.21 -19.98
C ASP A 353 4.45 6.23 -20.81
N PHE A 354 3.85 5.27 -20.13
CA PHE A 354 2.92 4.30 -20.71
C PHE A 354 1.86 3.88 -19.69
N GLU A 355 0.67 3.55 -20.15
CA GLU A 355 -0.42 3.06 -19.30
C GLU A 355 -1.15 1.90 -20.00
N TRP A 356 -1.49 0.87 -19.22
CA TRP A 356 -2.35 -0.20 -19.67
C TRP A 356 -3.81 0.21 -19.63
N SER A 357 -4.62 -0.39 -20.49
CA SER A 357 -6.07 -0.31 -20.32
C SER A 357 -6.48 -0.99 -19.01
N PRO A 358 -7.29 -0.35 -18.15
CA PRO A 358 -7.69 -0.90 -16.85
C PRO A 358 -8.68 -2.06 -16.97
N ALA A 359 -9.27 -2.27 -18.15
CA ALA A 359 -10.16 -3.38 -18.46
C ALA A 359 -9.74 -4.06 -19.76
N THR A 360 -10.11 -5.33 -19.91
CA THR A 360 -9.92 -6.03 -21.20
C THR A 360 -10.95 -5.52 -22.20
N VAL A 361 -10.49 -4.78 -23.21
CA VAL A 361 -11.35 -4.13 -24.21
C VAL A 361 -11.51 -5.03 -25.43
N VAL A 362 -12.74 -5.22 -25.89
CA VAL A 362 -13.03 -5.86 -27.18
C VAL A 362 -13.36 -4.76 -28.19
N ARG A 363 -12.47 -4.56 -29.15
CA ARG A 363 -12.68 -3.58 -30.23
C ARG A 363 -13.58 -4.16 -31.33
N GLU A 364 -14.38 -3.30 -31.95
CA GLU A 364 -15.25 -3.71 -33.03
C GLU A 364 -14.45 -4.30 -34.21
N GLY A 365 -14.75 -5.54 -34.59
CA GLY A 365 -14.09 -6.26 -35.68
C GLY A 365 -12.86 -7.09 -35.29
N VAL A 366 -12.39 -7.01 -34.04
CA VAL A 366 -11.27 -7.82 -33.54
C VAL A 366 -11.82 -9.00 -32.75
N LYS A 367 -11.59 -10.23 -33.25
CA LYS A 367 -12.00 -11.47 -32.57
C LYS A 367 -10.89 -12.12 -31.75
N GLN A 368 -9.65 -11.68 -31.96
CA GLN A 368 -8.50 -12.19 -31.25
C GLN A 368 -8.35 -11.49 -29.91
N TYR A 369 -7.73 -12.19 -28.95
CA TYR A 369 -7.42 -11.62 -27.65
C TYR A 369 -6.38 -10.50 -27.80
N GLU A 370 -6.65 -9.37 -27.14
CA GLU A 370 -5.72 -8.26 -27.06
C GLU A 370 -5.82 -7.54 -25.71
N GLN A 371 -4.68 -7.04 -25.25
CA GLN A 371 -4.57 -6.01 -24.22
C GLN A 371 -4.00 -4.75 -24.88
N LEU A 372 -4.51 -3.60 -24.46
CA LEU A 372 -4.14 -2.32 -25.05
C LEU A 372 -3.19 -1.58 -24.12
N LEU A 373 -2.10 -1.08 -24.69
CA LEU A 373 -1.09 -0.28 -24.02
C LEU A 373 -0.95 1.04 -24.77
N CYS A 374 -1.16 2.16 -24.07
CA CYS A 374 -0.93 3.50 -24.62
C CYS A 374 0.42 4.02 -24.13
N PHE A 375 1.23 4.59 -25.00
CA PHE A 375 2.50 5.22 -24.65
C PHE A 375 2.68 6.52 -25.43
N TRP A 376 3.59 7.36 -24.94
CA TRP A 376 3.95 8.59 -25.65
C TRP A 376 5.46 8.84 -25.72
N THR A 377 5.87 9.52 -26.77
CA THR A 377 7.24 9.98 -27.01
C THR A 377 7.23 11.49 -27.30
N PRO A 378 8.19 12.27 -26.75
CA PRO A 378 8.29 13.70 -26.98
C PRO A 378 8.86 13.98 -28.39
N GLU A 379 8.96 15.26 -28.73
CA GLU A 379 9.63 15.69 -29.96
C GLU A 379 11.14 15.39 -29.88
N ILE A 380 11.64 14.65 -30.87
CA ILE A 380 13.06 14.28 -30.95
C ILE A 380 13.57 14.65 -32.35
N GLY A 381 14.43 15.65 -32.40
CA GLY A 381 14.98 16.16 -33.66
C GLY A 381 13.87 16.68 -34.58
N SER A 382 13.69 16.05 -35.74
CA SER A 382 12.63 16.35 -36.70
C SER A 382 11.35 15.54 -36.49
N ASN A 383 11.35 14.54 -35.60
CA ASN A 383 10.19 13.70 -35.34
C ASN A 383 9.22 14.41 -34.38
N PRO A 384 7.94 14.53 -34.73
CA PRO A 384 6.93 15.10 -33.85
C PRO A 384 6.72 14.25 -32.60
N ALA A 385 6.15 14.85 -31.55
CA ALA A 385 5.67 14.09 -30.40
C ALA A 385 4.59 13.11 -30.88
N ARG A 386 4.61 11.90 -30.35
CA ARG A 386 3.76 10.81 -30.81
C ARG A 386 3.11 10.12 -29.64
N VAL A 387 1.79 9.99 -29.70
CA VAL A 387 1.01 9.15 -28.80
C VAL A 387 0.53 7.95 -29.60
N ALA A 388 0.80 6.75 -29.11
CA ALA A 388 0.51 5.52 -29.82
C ALA A 388 -0.18 4.50 -28.91
N LEU A 389 -1.21 3.87 -29.47
CA LEU A 389 -1.94 2.78 -28.87
C LEU A 389 -1.46 1.48 -29.51
N MET A 390 -0.87 0.59 -28.70
CA MET A 390 -0.33 -0.69 -29.10
C MET A 390 -1.23 -1.84 -28.61
N SER A 391 -1.39 -2.86 -29.45
CA SER A 391 -2.04 -4.12 -29.09
C SER A 391 -0.99 -5.15 -28.65
N VAL A 392 -1.27 -5.87 -27.56
CA VAL A 392 -0.44 -6.93 -26.98
C VAL A 392 -1.28 -8.21 -26.94
N PRO A 393 -0.80 -9.35 -27.49
CA PRO A 393 0.60 -9.70 -27.74
C PRO A 393 1.14 -9.38 -29.14
N SER A 394 0.34 -8.90 -30.09
CA SER A 394 0.79 -8.71 -31.49
C SER A 394 1.89 -7.65 -31.65
N LYS A 395 2.00 -6.72 -30.70
CA LYS A 395 2.88 -5.53 -30.74
C LYS A 395 2.57 -4.59 -31.92
N GLU A 396 1.38 -4.71 -32.50
CA GLU A 396 0.94 -3.86 -33.59
C GLU A 396 0.42 -2.53 -33.04
N ILE A 397 0.79 -1.43 -33.72
CA ILE A 397 0.27 -0.11 -33.39
C ILE A 397 -1.12 0.04 -34.00
N VAL A 398 -2.13 0.06 -33.14
CA VAL A 398 -3.54 0.22 -33.51
C VAL A 398 -3.82 1.62 -34.02
N ARG A 399 -3.32 2.63 -33.30
CA ARG A 399 -3.56 4.03 -33.61
C ARG A 399 -2.39 4.88 -33.16
N THR A 400 -2.04 5.84 -34.01
CA THR A 400 -0.99 6.82 -33.73
C THR A 400 -1.53 8.22 -33.93
N ARG A 401 -1.09 9.14 -33.08
CA ARG A 401 -1.43 10.55 -33.14
C ARG A 401 -0.16 11.38 -32.97
N ASN A 402 0.10 12.24 -33.95
CA ASN A 402 1.25 13.13 -33.94
C ASN A 402 0.85 14.52 -33.44
N LEU A 403 1.71 15.11 -32.62
CA LEU A 403 1.51 16.36 -31.91
C LEU A 403 2.74 17.26 -32.06
N PHE A 404 2.54 18.57 -31.93
CA PHE A 404 3.58 19.58 -32.08
C PHE A 404 3.53 20.59 -30.93
N ASN A 405 4.68 21.16 -30.60
CA ASN A 405 4.93 22.04 -29.46
C ASN A 405 4.48 21.43 -28.13
N VAL A 406 4.77 20.14 -27.92
CA VAL A 406 4.36 19.42 -26.70
C VAL A 406 5.41 19.55 -25.61
N SER A 407 4.96 19.87 -24.39
CA SER A 407 5.80 19.91 -23.20
C SER A 407 5.65 18.65 -22.35
N ASP A 408 4.41 18.23 -22.06
CA ASP A 408 4.11 17.03 -21.28
C ASP A 408 2.81 16.38 -21.76
N VAL A 409 2.69 15.08 -21.52
CA VAL A 409 1.48 14.30 -21.81
C VAL A 409 1.14 13.41 -20.64
N LYS A 410 -0.13 13.46 -20.20
CA LYS A 410 -0.69 12.52 -19.22
C LYS A 410 -1.78 11.68 -19.87
N LEU A 411 -1.76 10.38 -19.56
CA LEU A 411 -2.68 9.38 -20.12
C LEU A 411 -3.72 9.04 -19.06
N HIS A 412 -4.99 9.36 -19.32
CA HIS A 412 -6.10 9.08 -18.41
C HIS A 412 -7.07 8.08 -19.03
N TRP A 413 -7.06 6.85 -18.54
CA TRP A 413 -7.96 5.80 -18.97
C TRP A 413 -9.30 5.85 -18.26
N GLN A 414 -10.38 5.61 -19.00
CA GLN A 414 -11.68 5.36 -18.41
C GLN A 414 -11.71 3.93 -17.84
N SER A 415 -12.34 3.74 -16.67
CA SER A 415 -12.36 2.46 -15.92
C SER A 415 -12.70 1.19 -16.69
N GLN A 416 -13.53 1.28 -17.74
CA GLN A 416 -13.93 0.17 -18.62
C GLN A 416 -13.14 0.10 -19.94
N GLY A 417 -12.08 0.91 -20.06
CA GLY A 417 -11.25 1.04 -21.24
C GLY A 417 -11.99 1.58 -22.48
N THR A 418 -13.16 2.20 -22.29
CA THR A 418 -13.98 2.70 -23.42
C THR A 418 -13.34 3.92 -24.08
N TYR A 419 -12.73 4.79 -23.27
CA TYR A 419 -12.07 6.01 -23.69
C TYR A 419 -10.68 6.09 -23.06
N VAL A 420 -9.74 6.70 -23.78
CA VAL A 420 -8.50 7.21 -23.20
C VAL A 420 -8.37 8.68 -23.56
N CYS A 421 -8.23 9.52 -22.53
CA CYS A 421 -7.96 10.95 -22.68
C CYS A 421 -6.45 11.16 -22.60
N VAL A 422 -5.92 11.80 -23.62
CA VAL A 422 -4.53 12.23 -23.68
C VAL A 422 -4.52 13.73 -23.37
N LYS A 423 -4.11 14.06 -22.16
CA LYS A 423 -3.95 15.45 -21.69
C LYS A 423 -2.61 15.96 -22.22
N VAL A 424 -2.63 16.84 -23.22
CA VAL A 424 -1.43 17.36 -23.88
C VAL A 424 -1.20 18.80 -23.46
N ASP A 425 -0.14 19.05 -22.70
CA ASP A 425 0.28 20.40 -22.35
C ASP A 425 1.18 20.95 -23.46
N ARG A 426 0.66 21.95 -24.19
CA ARG A 426 1.33 22.60 -25.31
C ARG A 426 1.91 23.94 -24.88
N HIS A 427 3.12 24.23 -25.35
CA HIS A 427 3.70 25.56 -25.22
C HIS A 427 3.46 26.39 -26.47
N SER A 428 3.34 27.70 -26.30
CA SER A 428 3.37 28.63 -27.44
C SER A 428 4.74 28.61 -28.12
N LYS A 429 4.83 29.07 -29.38
CA LYS A 429 6.11 29.15 -30.12
C LYS A 429 7.19 29.95 -29.37
N SER A 430 6.77 30.92 -28.55
CA SER A 430 7.66 31.74 -27.71
C SER A 430 8.03 31.08 -26.38
N LYS A 431 7.44 29.92 -26.05
CA LYS A 431 7.56 29.19 -24.78
C LYS A 431 7.16 29.98 -23.52
N LYS A 432 6.39 31.06 -23.71
CA LYS A 432 5.97 31.95 -22.61
C LYS A 432 4.62 31.56 -21.99
N SER A 433 3.79 30.87 -22.75
CA SER A 433 2.45 30.47 -22.33
C SER A 433 2.21 29.00 -22.58
N MET A 434 1.37 28.41 -21.73
CA MET A 434 1.01 26.99 -21.76
C MET A 434 -0.49 26.85 -21.89
N ALA A 435 -0.93 25.98 -22.81
CA ALA A 435 -2.34 25.65 -23.02
C ALA A 435 -2.49 24.13 -23.09
N THR A 436 -3.57 23.59 -22.54
CA THR A 436 -3.81 22.15 -22.56
C THR A 436 -4.86 21.78 -23.59
N ASN A 437 -4.54 20.83 -24.46
CA ASN A 437 -5.48 20.19 -25.36
C ASN A 437 -5.81 18.79 -24.85
N LEU A 438 -7.09 18.42 -24.87
CA LEU A 438 -7.52 17.06 -24.53
C LEU A 438 -7.84 16.30 -25.81
N GLU A 439 -7.11 15.22 -26.06
CA GLU A 439 -7.39 14.31 -27.18
C GLU A 439 -8.00 13.01 -26.67
N ILE A 440 -9.28 12.78 -26.99
CA ILE A 440 -10.06 11.65 -26.50
C ILE A 440 -10.14 10.59 -27.61
N PHE A 441 -9.60 9.41 -27.32
CA PHE A 441 -9.63 8.26 -28.22
C PHE A 441 -10.81 7.36 -27.83
N ARG A 442 -11.66 7.04 -28.80
CA ARG A 442 -12.79 6.12 -28.59
C ARG A 442 -12.37 4.70 -28.94
N VAL A 443 -11.91 3.97 -27.94
CA VAL A 443 -11.15 2.72 -28.13
C VAL A 443 -12.00 1.60 -28.69
N ARG A 444 -13.28 1.52 -28.29
CA ARG A 444 -14.21 0.46 -28.72
C ARG A 444 -14.71 0.62 -30.16
N GLU A 445 -14.73 1.86 -30.67
CA GLU A 445 -15.24 2.17 -32.01
C GLU A 445 -14.23 1.78 -33.09
N LYS A 446 -14.74 1.35 -34.25
CA LYS A 446 -13.91 0.95 -35.39
C LYS A 446 -12.93 2.06 -35.79
N GLY A 447 -11.64 1.73 -35.86
CA GLY A 447 -10.58 2.65 -36.28
C GLY A 447 -10.11 3.63 -35.19
N VAL A 448 -10.65 3.54 -33.97
CA VAL A 448 -10.29 4.37 -32.81
C VAL A 448 -10.32 5.87 -33.18
N PRO A 449 -11.51 6.44 -33.44
CA PRO A 449 -11.63 7.86 -33.75
C PRO A 449 -11.12 8.71 -32.58
N VAL A 450 -10.47 9.81 -32.94
CA VAL A 450 -9.87 10.76 -31.99
C VAL A 450 -10.64 12.06 -32.07
N GLU A 451 -11.18 12.48 -30.94
CA GLU A 451 -11.87 13.74 -30.76
C GLU A 451 -10.96 14.72 -30.02
N VAL A 452 -10.89 15.96 -30.50
CA VAL A 452 -10.09 17.01 -29.87
C VAL A 452 -11.03 17.99 -29.18
N VAL A 453 -10.89 18.12 -27.87
CA VAL A 453 -11.62 19.10 -27.07
C VAL A 453 -10.71 20.33 -26.90
N ASP A 454 -11.02 21.38 -27.64
CA ASP A 454 -10.25 22.65 -27.70
C ASP A 454 -10.96 23.81 -26.96
N SER A 455 -11.95 23.50 -26.14
CA SER A 455 -12.71 24.50 -25.38
C SER A 455 -11.97 25.05 -24.16
N LEU A 456 -10.79 24.50 -23.83
CA LEU A 456 -9.98 24.86 -22.67
C LEU A 456 -8.85 25.79 -23.11
N LYS A 457 -8.85 27.02 -22.59
CA LYS A 457 -7.81 28.02 -22.88
C LYS A 457 -6.64 27.97 -21.89
N ASP A 458 -6.92 27.44 -20.71
CA ASP A 458 -6.03 27.41 -19.55
C ASP A 458 -5.38 26.03 -19.38
N THR A 459 -4.36 25.94 -18.53
CA THR A 459 -3.68 24.67 -18.26
C THR A 459 -4.53 23.78 -17.35
N VAL A 460 -4.71 22.51 -17.71
CA VAL A 460 -5.43 21.52 -16.90
C VAL A 460 -4.49 20.93 -15.85
N ILE A 461 -4.82 21.15 -14.58
CA ILE A 461 -4.05 20.62 -13.44
C ILE A 461 -4.55 19.25 -12.99
N ASN A 462 -5.84 18.98 -13.13
CA ASN A 462 -6.44 17.71 -12.73
C ASN A 462 -7.55 17.30 -13.69
N PHE A 463 -7.67 16.01 -13.93
CA PHE A 463 -8.62 15.40 -14.86
C PHE A 463 -9.08 14.06 -14.31
N ALA A 464 -10.40 13.84 -14.26
CA ALA A 464 -10.96 12.57 -13.81
C ALA A 464 -12.17 12.13 -14.63
N TRP A 465 -12.10 10.89 -15.14
CA TRP A 465 -13.22 10.21 -15.78
C TRP A 465 -14.25 9.73 -14.75
N GLU A 466 -15.51 9.76 -15.14
CA GLU A 466 -16.56 9.06 -14.42
C GLU A 466 -16.35 7.54 -14.48
N PRO A 467 -16.32 6.83 -13.34
CA PRO A 467 -16.32 5.38 -13.28
C PRO A 467 -17.55 4.80 -13.98
N ASN A 468 -17.37 3.80 -14.84
CA ASN A 468 -18.42 3.16 -15.63
C ASN A 468 -19.26 4.09 -16.52
N GLY A 469 -18.84 5.35 -16.68
CA GLY A 469 -19.54 6.36 -17.46
C GLY A 469 -18.68 6.97 -18.57
N GLY A 470 -19.30 7.90 -19.30
CA GLY A 470 -18.68 8.65 -20.40
C GLY A 470 -18.56 10.14 -20.10
N ARG A 471 -18.67 10.57 -18.85
CA ARG A 471 -18.52 11.98 -18.45
C ARG A 471 -17.17 12.19 -17.79
N PHE A 472 -16.70 13.44 -17.73
CA PHE A 472 -15.47 13.76 -17.02
C PHE A 472 -15.50 15.19 -16.47
N VAL A 473 -14.64 15.45 -15.50
CA VAL A 473 -14.39 16.78 -14.96
C VAL A 473 -12.92 17.12 -15.16
N ALA A 474 -12.66 18.37 -15.50
CA ALA A 474 -11.31 18.92 -15.59
C ALA A 474 -11.24 20.19 -14.74
N ILE A 475 -10.15 20.32 -13.98
CA ILE A 475 -9.82 21.55 -13.26
C ILE A 475 -8.71 22.26 -14.03
N THR A 476 -8.96 23.50 -14.41
CA THR A 476 -7.98 24.38 -15.03
C THR A 476 -7.46 25.42 -14.05
N THR A 477 -6.23 25.88 -14.29
CA THR A 477 -5.64 27.01 -13.57
C THR A 477 -5.18 28.06 -14.58
N GLY A 478 -5.45 29.32 -14.28
CA GLY A 478 -4.92 30.43 -15.05
C GLY A 478 -3.41 30.59 -14.86
N GLU A 479 -2.77 31.34 -15.75
CA GLU A 479 -1.35 31.68 -15.58
C GLU A 479 -1.15 32.50 -14.30
N ALA A 480 -0.26 32.03 -13.41
CA ALA A 480 0.11 32.76 -12.21
C ALA A 480 0.85 34.05 -12.62
N PRO A 481 0.46 35.24 -12.12
CA PRO A 481 1.22 36.46 -12.34
C PRO A 481 2.63 36.28 -11.76
N SER A 482 3.64 36.44 -12.61
CA SER A 482 5.04 36.34 -12.20
C SER A 482 5.35 37.38 -11.11
N GLY A 483 5.67 36.91 -9.90
CA GLY A 483 6.08 37.75 -8.76
C GLY A 483 5.09 37.82 -7.59
N THR A 484 3.92 37.16 -7.65
CA THR A 484 2.98 37.09 -6.52
C THR A 484 2.93 35.70 -5.88
N ALA A 485 2.97 35.63 -4.55
CA ALA A 485 2.84 34.39 -3.77
C ALA A 485 1.40 33.87 -3.63
N VAL A 486 0.44 34.48 -4.34
CA VAL A 486 -0.98 34.08 -4.30
C VAL A 486 -1.20 32.99 -5.36
N LEU A 487 -1.68 31.82 -4.92
CA LEU A 487 -2.07 30.73 -5.82
C LEU A 487 -3.14 31.23 -6.82
N PRO A 488 -2.97 30.98 -8.13
CA PRO A 488 -3.95 31.36 -9.14
C PRO A 488 -5.29 30.66 -8.85
N LYS A 489 -6.39 31.39 -9.03
CA LYS A 489 -7.73 30.81 -8.91
C LYS A 489 -7.92 29.72 -9.96
N THR A 490 -8.58 28.64 -9.57
CA THR A 490 -8.91 27.52 -10.44
C THR A 490 -10.33 27.65 -10.98
N SER A 491 -10.58 26.94 -12.09
CA SER A 491 -11.89 26.83 -12.69
C SER A 491 -12.21 25.34 -12.89
N VAL A 492 -13.43 24.95 -12.54
CA VAL A 492 -13.90 23.56 -12.63
C VAL A 492 -14.84 23.44 -13.80
N SER A 493 -14.48 22.65 -14.81
CA SER A 493 -15.28 22.43 -16.02
C SER A 493 -15.82 21.00 -16.05
N PHE A 494 -17.14 20.87 -16.20
CA PHE A 494 -17.85 19.61 -16.30
C PHE A 494 -18.13 19.30 -17.77
N PHE A 495 -17.83 18.08 -18.21
CA PHE A 495 -18.00 17.65 -19.60
C PHE A 495 -18.93 16.44 -19.70
N ALA A 496 -19.80 16.48 -20.71
CA ALA A 496 -20.70 15.38 -21.03
C ALA A 496 -20.80 15.19 -22.56
N PRO A 497 -21.01 13.96 -23.03
CA PRO A 497 -21.28 13.70 -24.42
C PRO A 497 -22.70 14.17 -24.80
N GLU A 498 -22.85 14.64 -26.04
CA GLU A 498 -24.16 14.90 -26.63
C GLU A 498 -24.97 13.61 -26.77
N LYS A 499 -26.30 13.71 -26.59
CA LYS A 499 -27.21 12.61 -26.87
C LYS A 499 -27.46 12.48 -28.38
N LYS A 500 -26.77 11.58 -29.08
CA LYS A 500 -27.05 11.22 -30.49
C LYS A 500 -27.62 9.81 -30.60
N GLY A 501 -28.87 9.62 -30.17
CA GLY A 501 -29.55 8.33 -30.23
C GLY A 501 -28.88 7.29 -29.35
N VAL A 502 -28.44 6.16 -29.93
CA VAL A 502 -27.76 5.05 -29.21
C VAL A 502 -26.26 5.32 -29.01
N SER A 503 -25.67 6.24 -29.78
CA SER A 503 -24.23 6.53 -29.75
C SER A 503 -23.93 7.84 -29.04
N ALA A 504 -22.84 7.87 -28.28
CA ALA A 504 -22.34 9.10 -27.66
C ALA A 504 -21.89 10.08 -28.76
N GLY A 505 -22.46 11.29 -28.76
CA GLY A 505 -22.04 12.38 -29.64
C GLY A 505 -20.74 13.02 -29.16
N ASN A 506 -20.46 14.25 -29.59
CA ASN A 506 -19.22 14.93 -29.21
C ASN A 506 -19.26 15.35 -27.74
N PHE A 507 -18.10 15.46 -27.10
CA PHE A 507 -17.96 15.98 -25.75
C PHE A 507 -18.10 17.49 -25.75
N LYS A 508 -19.02 17.99 -24.92
CA LYS A 508 -19.25 19.42 -24.73
C LYS A 508 -19.14 19.79 -23.26
N VAL A 509 -18.72 21.03 -23.01
CA VAL A 509 -18.77 21.63 -21.69
C VAL A 509 -20.23 21.79 -21.29
N VAL A 510 -20.60 21.25 -20.14
CA VAL A 510 -21.91 21.45 -19.50
C VAL A 510 -21.91 22.80 -18.81
N ARG A 511 -20.95 22.99 -17.88
CA ARG A 511 -20.79 24.22 -17.11
C ARG A 511 -19.34 24.38 -16.68
N THR A 512 -18.90 25.62 -16.56
CA THR A 512 -17.62 25.99 -15.94
C THR A 512 -17.89 26.85 -14.72
N ILE A 513 -17.34 26.45 -13.58
CA ILE A 513 -17.39 27.21 -12.33
C ILE A 513 -16.03 27.88 -12.15
N GLU A 514 -15.97 29.18 -12.38
CA GLU A 514 -14.75 29.96 -12.28
C GLU A 514 -14.49 30.46 -10.85
N LYS A 515 -13.26 30.93 -10.61
CA LYS A 515 -12.83 31.60 -9.37
C LYS A 515 -12.90 30.74 -8.10
N LYS A 516 -12.70 29.43 -8.24
CA LYS A 516 -12.57 28.46 -7.15
C LYS A 516 -11.10 28.31 -6.74
N THR A 517 -10.87 27.46 -5.74
CA THR A 517 -9.54 27.05 -5.23
C THR A 517 -9.34 25.53 -5.30
N SER A 518 -10.33 24.81 -5.86
CA SER A 518 -10.35 23.35 -5.95
C SER A 518 -9.18 22.81 -6.78
N ASN A 519 -8.63 21.69 -6.33
CA ASN A 519 -7.48 21.03 -6.96
C ASN A 519 -7.66 19.51 -7.13
N ALA A 520 -8.67 18.91 -6.50
CA ALA A 520 -8.93 17.48 -6.53
C ALA A 520 -10.37 17.14 -6.96
N ILE A 521 -10.51 16.00 -7.64
CA ILE A 521 -11.78 15.49 -8.16
C ILE A 521 -11.93 14.03 -7.71
N TYR A 522 -13.02 13.73 -7.02
CA TYR A 522 -13.32 12.39 -6.50
C TYR A 522 -14.70 11.96 -6.98
N TRP A 523 -14.74 11.02 -7.93
CA TRP A 523 -15.98 10.45 -8.44
C TRP A 523 -16.48 9.31 -7.57
N SER A 524 -17.80 9.20 -7.41
CA SER A 524 -18.42 8.01 -6.86
C SER A 524 -18.09 6.79 -7.74
N PRO A 525 -17.74 5.62 -7.15
CA PRO A 525 -17.48 4.39 -7.91
C PRO A 525 -18.65 3.91 -8.78
N LYS A 526 -19.88 4.37 -8.49
CA LYS A 526 -21.08 4.09 -9.29
C LYS A 526 -21.36 5.14 -10.38
N GLY A 527 -20.57 6.21 -10.44
CA GLY A 527 -20.81 7.37 -11.28
C GLY A 527 -21.86 8.32 -10.68
N ARG A 528 -22.42 9.20 -11.52
CA ARG A 528 -23.42 10.24 -11.19
C ARG A 528 -22.94 11.35 -10.23
N PHE A 529 -22.42 11.00 -9.07
CA PHE A 529 -21.98 11.96 -8.06
C PHE A 529 -20.48 12.22 -8.16
N VAL A 530 -20.08 13.48 -8.00
CA VAL A 530 -18.68 13.90 -7.98
C VAL A 530 -18.45 14.92 -6.86
N VAL A 531 -17.37 14.71 -6.11
CA VAL A 531 -16.89 15.64 -5.10
C VAL A 531 -15.70 16.39 -5.68
N VAL A 532 -15.78 17.71 -5.64
CA VAL A 532 -14.69 18.60 -6.07
C VAL A 532 -14.22 19.36 -4.84
N ALA A 533 -12.94 19.20 -4.50
CA ALA A 533 -12.42 19.67 -3.23
C ALA A 533 -11.10 20.41 -3.37
N THR A 534 -10.80 21.19 -2.33
CA THR A 534 -9.50 21.79 -2.11
C THR A 534 -8.77 21.02 -1.01
N VAL A 535 -7.82 20.17 -1.39
CA VAL A 535 -7.03 19.35 -0.44
C VAL A 535 -5.59 19.87 -0.31
N HIS A 536 -4.91 19.50 0.78
CA HIS A 536 -3.52 19.92 1.08
C HIS A 536 -3.32 21.44 1.12
N SER A 537 -4.35 22.17 1.54
CA SER A 537 -4.33 23.62 1.69
C SER A 537 -4.76 24.00 3.11
N GLN A 538 -4.00 24.86 3.76
CA GLN A 538 -4.27 25.32 5.13
C GLN A 538 -5.27 26.47 5.18
N THR A 539 -5.50 27.16 4.06
CA THR A 539 -6.33 28.38 3.99
C THR A 539 -7.69 28.14 3.37
N ASN A 540 -7.80 27.19 2.45
CA ASN A 540 -9.03 26.78 1.77
C ASN A 540 -9.23 25.28 1.94
N PHE A 541 -10.43 24.86 2.31
CA PHE A 541 -10.78 23.49 2.71
C PHE A 541 -12.23 23.13 2.37
N ASP A 542 -12.73 23.76 1.31
CA ASP A 542 -14.06 23.62 0.76
C ASP A 542 -14.19 22.36 -0.10
N ILE A 543 -15.29 21.63 0.14
CA ILE A 543 -15.65 20.34 -0.47
C ILE A 543 -17.05 20.52 -1.09
N ASP A 544 -17.11 20.58 -2.42
CA ASP A 544 -18.35 20.74 -3.17
C ASP A 544 -18.88 19.37 -3.66
N PHE A 545 -20.12 19.05 -3.29
CA PHE A 545 -20.84 17.85 -3.72
C PHE A 545 -21.73 18.16 -4.93
N TRP A 546 -21.47 17.52 -6.07
CA TRP A 546 -22.20 17.71 -7.32
C TRP A 546 -22.94 16.45 -7.75
N ASP A 547 -24.18 16.62 -8.24
CA ASP A 547 -24.96 15.59 -8.94
C ASP A 547 -24.98 15.91 -10.45
N MET A 548 -24.55 14.95 -11.28
CA MET A 548 -24.53 15.07 -12.74
C MET A 548 -25.82 14.59 -13.41
N ASP A 549 -26.72 13.93 -12.69
CA ASP A 549 -28.03 13.46 -13.17
C ASP A 549 -29.14 13.90 -12.23
N PHE A 550 -29.16 15.18 -11.86
CA PHE A 550 -30.22 15.71 -11.01
C PHE A 550 -31.60 15.52 -11.66
N GLU A 551 -32.59 15.09 -10.88
CA GLU A 551 -33.93 14.74 -11.39
C GLU A 551 -34.85 15.96 -11.59
N GLY A 552 -34.42 17.15 -11.16
CA GLY A 552 -35.16 18.40 -11.35
C GLY A 552 -35.18 18.94 -12.78
N GLU A 553 -35.72 20.15 -12.94
CA GLU A 553 -35.82 20.80 -14.25
C GLU A 553 -34.45 21.04 -14.87
N LYS A 554 -34.29 20.64 -16.13
CA LYS A 554 -33.05 20.88 -16.90
C LYS A 554 -33.05 22.29 -17.48
N PRO A 555 -31.97 23.07 -17.29
CA PRO A 555 -31.80 24.35 -17.98
C PRO A 555 -31.90 24.16 -19.50
N GLU A 556 -32.52 25.12 -20.19
CA GLU A 556 -32.81 25.00 -21.63
C GLU A 556 -31.56 24.81 -22.51
N GLY A 557 -30.43 25.42 -22.12
CA GLY A 557 -29.14 25.26 -22.81
C GLY A 557 -28.44 23.91 -22.60
N GLU A 558 -28.93 23.07 -21.68
CA GLU A 558 -28.31 21.78 -21.32
C GLU A 558 -29.18 20.57 -21.74
N LYS A 559 -30.34 20.80 -22.38
CA LYS A 559 -31.31 19.75 -22.75
C LYS A 559 -30.72 18.67 -23.67
N ASP A 560 -29.80 19.05 -24.56
CA ASP A 560 -29.17 18.15 -25.54
C ASP A 560 -28.01 17.32 -24.96
N LEU A 561 -27.58 17.62 -23.74
CA LEU A 561 -26.46 16.96 -23.07
C LEU A 561 -26.92 15.79 -22.20
N ALA A 562 -26.06 14.79 -22.06
CA ALA A 562 -26.27 13.64 -21.16
C ALA A 562 -25.95 13.96 -19.68
N ALA A 563 -26.29 15.16 -19.21
CA ALA A 563 -26.11 15.57 -17.82
C ALA A 563 -27.22 16.54 -17.37
N ASN A 564 -27.45 16.65 -16.07
CA ASN A 564 -28.15 17.75 -15.40
C ASN A 564 -27.35 18.09 -14.14
N LEU A 565 -26.52 19.13 -14.23
CA LEU A 565 -25.56 19.47 -13.19
C LEU A 565 -26.20 20.33 -12.10
N GLN A 566 -26.18 19.83 -10.86
CA GLN A 566 -26.62 20.55 -9.68
C GLN A 566 -25.58 20.48 -8.55
N LEU A 567 -25.29 21.63 -7.93
CA LEU A 567 -24.55 21.66 -6.67
C LEU A 567 -25.52 21.26 -5.55
N MET A 568 -25.20 20.19 -4.84
CA MET A 568 -26.01 19.67 -3.75
C MET A 568 -25.71 20.43 -2.46
N LYS A 569 -24.43 20.45 -2.08
CA LYS A 569 -23.97 21.09 -0.85
C LYS A 569 -22.47 21.38 -0.91
N THR A 570 -22.06 22.43 -0.21
CA THR A 570 -20.65 22.70 0.10
C THR A 570 -20.43 22.42 1.58
N VAL A 571 -19.39 21.66 1.88
CA VAL A 571 -18.97 21.31 3.24
C VAL A 571 -17.53 21.79 3.44
N GLU A 572 -17.19 22.15 4.66
CA GLU A 572 -15.85 22.58 5.03
C GLU A 572 -15.26 21.57 6.00
N HIS A 573 -14.01 21.16 5.78
CA HIS A 573 -13.27 20.28 6.70
C HIS A 573 -11.82 20.74 6.79
N TYR A 574 -11.49 21.43 7.89
CA TYR A 574 -10.18 22.04 8.08
C TYR A 574 -9.04 21.03 7.91
N GLY A 575 -7.99 21.44 7.18
CA GLY A 575 -6.82 20.60 6.97
C GLY A 575 -7.08 19.31 6.18
N VAL A 576 -8.16 19.21 5.40
CA VAL A 576 -8.42 17.99 4.62
C VAL A 576 -7.24 17.62 3.70
N THR A 577 -6.79 16.38 3.83
CA THR A 577 -5.66 15.82 3.06
C THR A 577 -6.15 14.84 2.02
N ASP A 578 -7.03 13.93 2.43
CA ASP A 578 -7.48 12.83 1.60
C ASP A 578 -9.00 12.73 1.67
N ILE A 579 -9.63 12.50 0.51
CA ILE A 579 -11.06 12.26 0.38
C ILE A 579 -11.26 10.96 -0.39
N ASP A 580 -11.98 10.02 0.21
CA ASP A 580 -12.25 8.72 -0.39
C ASP A 580 -13.73 8.38 -0.38
N TRP A 581 -14.20 7.85 -1.51
CA TRP A 581 -15.52 7.25 -1.61
C TRP A 581 -15.49 5.81 -1.12
N ASP A 582 -16.56 5.41 -0.46
CA ASP A 582 -16.77 4.01 -0.17
C ASP A 582 -17.03 3.22 -1.48
N PRO A 583 -16.76 1.90 -1.52
CA PRO A 583 -16.90 1.11 -2.75
C PRO A 583 -18.33 1.04 -3.30
N THR A 584 -19.34 1.32 -2.47
CA THR A 584 -20.75 1.33 -2.89
C THR A 584 -21.18 2.68 -3.45
N GLY A 585 -20.46 3.76 -3.13
CA GLY A 585 -20.74 5.11 -3.60
C GLY A 585 -21.82 5.85 -2.80
N ARG A 586 -22.09 5.42 -1.55
CA ARG A 586 -23.08 6.00 -0.62
C ARG A 586 -22.46 7.02 0.34
N TYR A 587 -21.21 6.79 0.73
CA TYR A 587 -20.49 7.55 1.75
C TYR A 587 -19.20 8.13 1.18
N VAL A 588 -18.86 9.32 1.66
CA VAL A 588 -17.62 10.02 1.36
C VAL A 588 -16.92 10.29 2.67
N VAL A 589 -15.65 9.95 2.78
CA VAL A 589 -14.84 10.27 3.96
C VAL A 589 -13.89 11.37 3.60
N SER A 590 -13.88 12.43 4.40
CA SER A 590 -12.83 13.44 4.36
C SER A 590 -11.94 13.26 5.58
N SER A 591 -10.64 13.17 5.38
CA SER A 591 -9.67 12.91 6.46
C SER A 591 -8.55 13.93 6.50
N ALA A 592 -8.02 14.17 7.69
CA ALA A 592 -6.96 15.14 7.97
C ALA A 592 -5.79 14.43 8.69
N SER A 593 -4.70 14.18 7.98
CA SER A 593 -3.57 13.35 8.43
C SER A 593 -2.50 14.11 9.21
N VAL A 594 -2.02 13.49 10.29
CA VAL A 594 -0.85 13.92 11.08
C VAL A 594 0.43 13.93 10.25
N TRP A 595 0.50 13.14 9.17
CA TRP A 595 1.66 13.13 8.26
C TRP A 595 1.85 14.44 7.51
N THR A 596 0.80 15.26 7.42
CA THR A 596 0.80 16.52 6.69
C THR A 596 0.72 17.74 7.60
N HIS A 597 -0.08 17.71 8.67
CA HIS A 597 -0.18 18.78 9.66
C HIS A 597 -0.65 18.20 11.00
N SER A 598 -0.31 18.86 12.11
CA SER A 598 -0.57 18.35 13.47
C SER A 598 -1.86 18.84 14.11
N MET A 599 -2.61 19.74 13.47
CA MET A 599 -3.82 20.36 14.02
C MET A 599 -5.08 19.63 13.54
N GLU A 600 -6.08 19.46 14.42
CA GLU A 600 -7.42 18.93 14.10
C GLU A 600 -7.41 17.64 13.25
N ASN A 601 -6.56 16.67 13.64
CA ASN A 601 -6.51 15.39 12.94
C ASN A 601 -7.75 14.52 13.23
N GLY A 602 -8.24 13.84 12.20
CA GLY A 602 -9.46 13.04 12.29
C GLY A 602 -10.05 12.72 10.93
N TYR A 603 -11.26 12.16 10.95
CA TYR A 603 -12.01 11.86 9.74
C TYR A 603 -13.51 12.13 9.95
N ASN A 604 -14.15 12.65 8.90
CA ASN A 604 -15.57 12.94 8.87
C ASN A 604 -16.22 12.10 7.77
N ILE A 605 -17.35 11.47 8.11
CA ILE A 605 -18.13 10.66 7.18
C ILE A 605 -19.33 11.48 6.71
N HIS A 606 -19.43 11.66 5.41
CA HIS A 606 -20.51 12.35 4.72
C HIS A 606 -21.34 11.39 3.89
N THR A 607 -22.60 11.72 3.65
CA THR A 607 -23.40 11.07 2.59
C THR A 607 -22.97 11.58 1.21
N PHE A 608 -23.38 10.88 0.15
CA PHE A 608 -23.22 11.34 -1.23
C PHE A 608 -23.85 12.73 -1.51
N ALA A 609 -24.78 13.19 -0.67
CA ALA A 609 -25.42 14.50 -0.77
C ALA A 609 -24.70 15.61 0.04
N GLY A 610 -23.61 15.28 0.75
CA GLY A 610 -22.86 16.22 1.58
C GLY A 610 -23.44 16.43 2.99
N GLN A 611 -24.31 15.55 3.47
CA GLN A 611 -24.73 15.56 4.88
C GLN A 611 -23.68 14.83 5.72
N THR A 612 -23.03 15.54 6.63
CA THR A 612 -22.14 14.94 7.63
C THR A 612 -22.95 14.04 8.56
N LEU A 613 -22.57 12.78 8.65
CA LEU A 613 -23.19 11.78 9.52
C LEU A 613 -22.48 11.69 10.87
N ALA A 614 -21.15 11.70 10.84
CA ALA A 614 -20.31 11.58 12.03
C ALA A 614 -18.98 12.29 11.81
N GLU A 615 -18.49 12.90 12.89
CA GLU A 615 -17.18 13.53 12.98
C GLU A 615 -16.37 12.77 14.04
N HIS A 616 -15.18 12.31 13.65
CA HIS A 616 -14.33 11.49 14.50
C HIS A 616 -12.96 12.17 14.67
N PRO A 617 -12.85 13.15 15.58
CA PRO A 617 -11.55 13.68 15.98
C PRO A 617 -10.72 12.54 16.56
N THR A 618 -9.52 12.33 16.01
CA THR A 618 -8.67 11.20 16.36
C THR A 618 -7.23 11.68 16.51
N ASP A 619 -6.70 11.57 17.72
CA ASP A 619 -5.31 11.95 17.97
C ASP A 619 -4.33 11.08 17.16
N LYS A 620 -3.29 11.74 16.63
CA LYS A 620 -2.26 11.14 15.76
C LYS A 620 -2.86 10.27 14.64
N PHE A 621 -3.97 10.70 14.05
CA PHE A 621 -4.56 10.03 12.90
C PHE A 621 -3.61 10.07 11.70
N LYS A 622 -3.28 8.91 11.14
CA LYS A 622 -2.33 8.77 10.03
C LYS A 622 -3.02 8.49 8.71
N GLN A 623 -3.90 7.48 8.67
CA GLN A 623 -4.46 6.97 7.43
C GLN A 623 -5.85 6.37 7.65
N PHE A 624 -6.77 6.63 6.71
CA PHE A 624 -8.05 5.95 6.57
C PHE A 624 -8.12 5.35 5.17
N ILE A 625 -8.53 4.09 5.06
CA ILE A 625 -8.72 3.43 3.75
C ILE A 625 -9.95 2.51 3.77
N TRP A 626 -10.88 2.74 2.84
CA TRP A 626 -12.00 1.84 2.61
C TRP A 626 -11.51 0.48 2.10
N ARG A 627 -12.10 -0.61 2.60
CA ARG A 627 -11.85 -1.97 2.08
C ARG A 627 -12.53 -2.12 0.72
N PRO A 628 -11.80 -2.32 -0.39
CA PRO A 628 -12.40 -2.48 -1.71
C PRO A 628 -13.33 -3.70 -1.79
N ARG A 629 -14.28 -3.67 -2.73
CA ARG A 629 -15.16 -4.81 -3.02
C ARG A 629 -14.82 -5.40 -4.39
N PRO A 630 -14.78 -6.75 -4.52
CA PRO A 630 -14.69 -7.38 -5.82
C PRO A 630 -15.93 -7.04 -6.67
N PRO A 631 -15.84 -7.20 -8.00
CA PRO A 631 -17.00 -7.12 -8.88
C PRO A 631 -18.15 -8.02 -8.40
N THR A 632 -19.38 -7.53 -8.58
CA THR A 632 -20.59 -8.24 -8.14
C THR A 632 -20.67 -9.63 -8.78
N LEU A 633 -20.98 -10.64 -7.97
CA LEU A 633 -21.21 -12.01 -8.46
C LEU A 633 -22.56 -12.16 -9.19
N LEU A 634 -23.46 -11.18 -9.03
CA LEU A 634 -24.78 -11.17 -9.67
C LEU A 634 -24.68 -11.10 -11.19
N SER A 635 -25.43 -11.96 -11.86
CA SER A 635 -25.62 -11.93 -13.30
C SER A 635 -26.33 -10.64 -13.74
N LYS A 636 -26.21 -10.28 -15.03
CA LYS A 636 -26.92 -9.12 -15.59
C LYS A 636 -28.44 -9.25 -15.47
N GLU A 637 -28.96 -10.47 -15.47
CA GLU A 637 -30.40 -10.76 -15.35
C GLU A 637 -30.88 -10.52 -13.92
N GLU A 638 -30.17 -11.03 -12.92
CA GLU A 638 -30.46 -10.79 -11.50
C GLU A 638 -30.37 -9.29 -11.18
N GLN A 639 -29.33 -8.60 -11.68
CA GLN A 639 -29.23 -7.15 -11.52
C GLN A 639 -30.43 -6.41 -12.12
N LYS A 640 -30.98 -6.89 -13.25
CA LYS A 640 -32.18 -6.32 -13.86
C LYS A 640 -33.43 -6.61 -13.02
N GLN A 641 -33.54 -7.79 -12.42
CA GLN A 641 -34.62 -8.13 -11.50
C GLN A 641 -34.58 -7.28 -10.23
N VAL A 642 -33.40 -7.09 -9.62
CA VAL A 642 -33.22 -6.21 -8.46
C VAL A 642 -33.67 -4.78 -8.76
N ARG A 643 -33.30 -4.24 -9.93
CA ARG A 643 -33.76 -2.90 -10.36
C ARG A 643 -35.28 -2.83 -10.56
N LYS A 644 -35.92 -3.92 -10.99
CA LYS A 644 -37.38 -3.97 -11.20
C LYS A 644 -38.12 -3.97 -9.86
N ASN A 645 -37.60 -4.68 -8.86
CA ASN A 645 -38.23 -4.82 -7.54
C ASN A 645 -37.68 -3.81 -6.51
N LEU A 646 -36.94 -2.79 -6.95
CA LEU A 646 -36.26 -1.84 -6.07
C LEU A 646 -37.21 -1.14 -5.10
N ARG A 647 -38.47 -0.90 -5.49
CA ARG A 647 -39.48 -0.28 -4.62
C ARG A 647 -39.88 -1.16 -3.44
N GLU A 648 -39.91 -2.48 -3.63
CA GLU A 648 -40.24 -3.44 -2.58
C GLU A 648 -39.08 -3.52 -1.58
N TYR A 649 -37.86 -3.70 -2.09
CA TYR A 649 -36.65 -3.70 -1.26
C TYR A 649 -36.42 -2.37 -0.51
N SER A 650 -36.69 -1.23 -1.15
CA SER A 650 -36.58 0.08 -0.48
C SER A 650 -37.48 0.18 0.75
N LYS A 651 -38.70 -0.36 0.66
CA LYS A 651 -39.64 -0.34 1.78
C LYS A 651 -39.18 -1.26 2.91
N GLU A 652 -38.71 -2.46 2.58
CA GLU A 652 -38.13 -3.41 3.54
C GLU A 652 -36.93 -2.80 4.29
N PHE A 653 -35.97 -2.23 3.55
CA PHE A 653 -34.80 -1.60 4.15
C PHE A 653 -35.14 -0.35 4.98
N GLU A 654 -36.13 0.45 4.58
CA GLU A 654 -36.59 1.58 5.38
C GLU A 654 -37.26 1.13 6.69
N GLU A 655 -37.97 0.00 6.68
CA GLU A 655 -38.58 -0.59 7.88
C GLU A 655 -37.49 -1.14 8.82
N GLU A 656 -36.50 -1.86 8.28
CA GLU A 656 -35.34 -2.36 9.05
C GLU A 656 -34.49 -1.23 9.64
N ASP A 657 -34.22 -0.17 8.86
CA ASP A 657 -33.45 0.99 9.30
C ASP A 657 -34.16 1.74 10.45
N LYS A 658 -35.48 1.92 10.34
CA LYS A 658 -36.28 2.52 11.43
C LYS A 658 -36.22 1.67 12.68
N TYR A 659 -36.40 0.36 12.54
CA TYR A 659 -36.35 -0.57 13.67
C TYR A 659 -34.96 -0.55 14.36
N ALA A 660 -33.88 -0.51 13.58
CA ALA A 660 -32.52 -0.42 14.12
C ALA A 660 -32.27 0.89 14.88
N VAL A 661 -32.77 2.02 14.37
CA VAL A 661 -32.69 3.33 15.04
C VAL A 661 -33.49 3.31 16.34
N ASP A 662 -34.69 2.74 16.34
CA ASP A 662 -35.54 2.64 17.53
C ASP A 662 -34.92 1.76 18.62
N ILE A 663 -34.30 0.63 18.25
CA ILE A 663 -33.55 -0.22 19.19
C ILE A 663 -32.37 0.55 19.78
N ALA A 664 -31.55 1.20 18.95
CA ALA A 664 -30.39 1.95 19.40
C ALA A 664 -30.79 3.07 20.38
N ASN A 665 -31.84 3.82 20.06
CA ASN A 665 -32.38 4.85 20.93
C ASN A 665 -32.91 4.27 22.25
N THR A 666 -33.58 3.11 22.21
CA THR A 666 -34.10 2.44 23.41
C THR A 666 -32.97 2.01 24.34
N ALA A 667 -31.90 1.40 23.81
CA ALA A 667 -30.74 0.98 24.60
C ALA A 667 -30.04 2.17 25.30
N VAL A 668 -29.92 3.31 24.60
CA VAL A 668 -29.38 4.55 25.19
C VAL A 668 -30.29 5.06 26.30
N VAL A 669 -31.61 5.05 26.08
CA VAL A 669 -32.60 5.47 27.08
C VAL A 669 -32.56 4.56 28.31
N GLU A 670 -32.42 3.25 28.14
CA GLU A 670 -32.30 2.29 29.25
C GLU A 670 -31.01 2.52 30.04
N THR A 671 -29.89 2.75 29.36
CA THR A 671 -28.62 3.05 30.03
C THR A 671 -28.71 4.36 30.83
N ARG A 672 -29.30 5.42 30.25
CA ARG A 672 -29.56 6.69 30.95
C ARG A 672 -30.46 6.50 32.16
N LYS A 673 -31.53 5.70 32.04
CA LYS A 673 -32.42 5.37 33.16
C LYS A 673 -31.68 4.61 34.25
N ARG A 674 -30.82 3.64 33.89
CA ARG A 674 -30.01 2.87 34.85
C ARG A 674 -29.08 3.79 35.64
N VAL A 675 -28.28 4.61 34.95
CA VAL A 675 -27.34 5.55 35.58
C VAL A 675 -28.10 6.56 36.45
N LEU A 676 -29.23 7.08 35.99
CA LEU A 676 -30.07 7.99 36.79
C LEU A 676 -30.61 7.30 38.05
N ASN A 677 -31.01 6.03 37.94
CA ASN A 677 -31.49 5.26 39.08
C ASN A 677 -30.36 4.95 40.07
N GLU A 678 -29.17 4.59 39.58
CA GLU A 678 -27.96 4.38 40.40
C GLU A 678 -27.59 5.67 41.14
N TRP A 679 -27.56 6.81 40.45
CA TRP A 679 -27.32 8.13 41.04
C TRP A 679 -28.37 8.50 42.08
N THR A 680 -29.66 8.27 41.79
CA THR A 680 -30.75 8.55 42.71
C THR A 680 -30.70 7.64 43.95
N ALA A 681 -30.31 6.37 43.77
CA ALA A 681 -30.10 5.43 44.86
C ALA A 681 -28.90 5.82 45.73
N TRP A 682 -27.81 6.29 45.10
CA TRP A 682 -26.65 6.84 45.80
C TRP A 682 -27.03 8.09 46.62
N ILE A 683 -27.71 9.08 46.04
CA ILE A 683 -28.21 10.26 46.78
C ILE A 683 -29.08 9.85 47.96
N ARG A 684 -29.96 8.85 47.78
CA ARG A 684 -30.82 8.38 48.87
C ARG A 684 -29.99 7.79 50.01
N ARG A 685 -29.07 6.90 49.69
CA ARG A 685 -28.16 6.30 50.68
C ARG A 685 -27.34 7.36 51.41
N GLU A 686 -26.80 8.33 50.69
CA GLU A 686 -25.99 9.39 51.28
C GLU A 686 -26.83 10.28 52.21
N LYS A 687 -28.06 10.61 51.82
CA LYS A 687 -29.00 11.34 52.69
C LYS A 687 -29.39 10.54 53.94
N GLU A 688 -29.54 9.23 53.82
CA GLU A 688 -29.82 8.35 54.96
C GLU A 688 -28.62 8.29 55.91
N MET A 689 -27.39 8.07 55.40
CA MET A 689 -26.18 8.10 56.23
C MET A 689 -25.97 9.46 56.90
N LEU A 690 -26.18 10.56 56.16
CA LEU A 690 -26.04 11.91 56.70
C LEU A 690 -27.12 12.22 57.76
N ALA A 691 -28.32 11.64 57.62
CA ALA A 691 -29.36 11.72 58.66
C ALA A 691 -28.97 10.89 59.90
N GLU A 692 -28.44 9.68 59.72
CA GLU A 692 -27.93 8.83 60.82
C GLU A 692 -26.76 9.49 61.55
N GLU A 693 -25.83 10.13 60.83
CA GLU A 693 -24.74 10.92 61.43
C GLU A 693 -25.28 12.15 62.17
N LYS A 694 -26.23 12.90 61.60
CA LYS A 694 -26.86 14.05 62.27
C LYS A 694 -27.56 13.63 63.58
N ASP A 695 -28.22 12.47 63.59
CA ASP A 695 -28.84 11.90 64.79
C ASP A 695 -27.79 11.46 65.82
N ALA A 696 -26.71 10.79 65.38
CA ALA A 696 -25.61 10.35 66.23
C ALA A 696 -24.82 11.50 66.88
N TYR A 697 -24.65 12.62 66.17
CA TYR A 697 -23.97 13.82 66.67
C TYR A 697 -24.91 14.82 67.39
N GLY A 698 -26.22 14.54 67.47
CA GLY A 698 -27.19 15.36 68.20
C GLY A 698 -27.41 16.75 67.60
N VAL A 699 -27.24 16.89 66.28
CA VAL A 699 -27.42 18.16 65.56
C VAL A 699 -28.91 18.31 65.20
N PRO A 700 -29.61 19.39 65.61
CA PRO A 700 -31.05 19.54 65.33
C PRO A 700 -31.36 19.50 63.82
N GLU A 701 -32.49 18.89 63.42
CA GLU A 701 -32.92 18.79 62.01
C GLU A 701 -33.04 20.14 61.26
N ASP A 702 -33.10 21.26 61.99
CA ASP A 702 -33.40 22.60 61.45
C ASP A 702 -32.19 23.48 61.05
N VAL A 703 -30.93 22.99 61.14
CA VAL A 703 -29.76 23.83 60.79
C VAL A 703 -29.61 24.09 59.28
N ASP A 704 -30.36 23.38 58.44
CA ASP A 704 -30.37 23.56 56.98
C ASP A 704 -31.59 24.34 56.46
N SER A 705 -32.34 24.98 57.36
CA SER A 705 -33.30 25.98 56.90
C SER A 705 -32.53 27.22 56.46
N SER A 706 -32.63 27.52 55.18
CA SER A 706 -32.13 28.70 54.46
C SER A 706 -32.69 30.03 55.01
N LYS A 707 -32.43 30.30 56.30
CA LYS A 707 -32.80 31.50 57.05
C LYS A 707 -31.61 32.17 57.74
N GLN A 708 -30.46 31.50 57.89
CA GLN A 708 -29.24 32.14 58.42
C GLN A 708 -28.38 32.85 57.36
N ALA A 709 -28.66 32.67 56.06
CA ALA A 709 -27.98 33.41 54.99
C ALA A 709 -28.51 34.85 54.78
N LYS A 710 -29.52 35.30 55.55
CA LYS A 710 -30.09 36.65 55.43
C LYS A 710 -29.52 37.68 56.42
N ASP A 711 -28.74 37.25 57.40
CA ASP A 711 -28.20 38.14 58.45
C ASP A 711 -26.68 38.39 58.32
N ALA A 712 -26.10 38.13 57.15
CA ALA A 712 -24.77 38.67 56.84
C ALA A 712 -24.91 40.16 56.47
N PRO A 713 -24.20 41.08 57.14
CA PRO A 713 -24.27 42.49 56.80
C PRO A 713 -23.76 42.71 55.38
N ALA A 714 -24.49 43.53 54.61
CA ALA A 714 -24.13 43.90 53.25
C ALA A 714 -22.75 44.57 53.22
N VAL A 715 -21.75 43.85 52.73
CA VAL A 715 -20.48 44.44 52.30
C VAL A 715 -20.74 45.07 50.95
N SER A 716 -20.58 46.40 50.91
CA SER A 716 -20.76 47.27 49.76
C SER A 716 -19.97 46.82 48.54
N GLU A 717 -20.62 46.94 47.38
CA GLU A 717 -20.06 46.81 46.04
C GLU A 717 -18.72 47.53 45.90
N ASP A 718 -17.67 46.80 45.49
CA ASP A 718 -16.75 47.32 44.47
C ASP A 718 -16.04 46.19 43.72
N GLN A 719 -16.22 46.21 42.40
CA GLN A 719 -15.38 45.68 41.29
C GLN A 719 -14.50 44.44 41.53
N GLY A 720 -14.76 43.36 40.78
CA GLY A 720 -13.73 42.34 40.49
C GLY A 720 -14.27 41.00 40.01
N GLU A 721 -14.06 40.72 38.72
CA GLU A 721 -13.98 39.42 38.02
C GLU A 721 -14.49 38.15 38.74
N THR A 722 -15.54 37.55 38.17
CA THR A 722 -15.87 36.13 38.40
C THR A 722 -14.84 35.26 37.70
N VAL A 723 -13.81 34.82 38.45
CA VAL A 723 -12.93 33.72 38.06
C VAL A 723 -13.69 32.42 38.28
N VAL A 724 -14.03 31.73 37.20
CA VAL A 724 -14.50 30.34 37.25
C VAL A 724 -13.24 29.48 37.34
N GLU A 725 -12.88 29.03 38.54
CA GLU A 725 -11.86 27.99 38.72
C GLU A 725 -12.44 26.64 38.26
N GLU A 726 -12.05 26.23 37.06
CA GLU A 726 -12.26 24.89 36.53
C GLU A 726 -11.21 23.96 37.16
N ILE A 727 -11.64 23.17 38.15
CA ILE A 727 -10.79 22.13 38.75
C ILE A 727 -10.73 20.97 37.75
N VAL A 728 -9.63 20.87 37.03
CA VAL A 728 -9.26 19.70 36.21
C VAL A 728 -8.47 18.75 37.11
N GLU A 729 -9.08 17.64 37.52
CA GLU A 729 -8.35 16.54 38.16
C GLU A 729 -7.57 15.75 37.11
N GLU A 730 -6.26 15.95 37.09
CA GLU A 730 -5.28 15.17 36.32
C GLU A 730 -5.01 13.85 37.06
N ILE A 731 -5.35 12.71 36.44
CA ILE A 731 -5.08 11.37 37.00
C ILE A 731 -3.58 11.10 36.83
N ILE A 732 -2.82 11.26 37.92
CA ILE A 732 -1.40 10.96 38.00
C ILE A 732 -1.28 9.57 38.66
N GLU A 733 -0.96 8.57 37.86
CA GLU A 733 -0.62 7.17 38.21
C GLU A 733 -1.77 6.18 38.56
N GLU A 734 -1.90 5.19 37.69
CA GLU A 734 -2.58 3.91 37.92
C GLU A 734 -1.51 2.86 38.26
N ASN A 735 -1.55 2.27 39.45
CA ASN A 735 -0.75 1.09 39.80
C ASN A 735 -1.64 -0.15 39.75
N GLU A 736 -1.35 -1.06 38.82
CA GLU A 736 -1.94 -2.41 38.79
C GLU A 736 -1.14 -3.33 39.73
N GLU A 737 -1.79 -3.86 40.77
CA GLU A 737 -1.24 -4.91 41.60
C GLU A 737 -1.70 -6.28 41.06
N VAL A 738 -0.76 -7.10 40.60
CA VAL A 738 -1.02 -8.48 40.19
C VAL A 738 -1.08 -9.36 41.45
N ILE A 739 -2.26 -9.90 41.74
CA ILE A 739 -2.42 -10.95 42.75
C ILE A 739 -1.96 -12.27 42.11
N GLY A 740 -0.94 -12.88 42.71
CA GLY A 740 -0.25 -14.09 42.23
C GLY A 740 -1.03 -15.39 42.31
#